data_AF-A0A8J3KCV8-F1
#
_entry.id   AF-A0A8J3KCV8-F1
#
_cell.length_a   1.000
_cell.length_b   1.000
_cell.length_c   1.000
_cell.angle_alpha   90.00
_cell.angle_beta   90.00
_cell.angle_gamma   90.00
#
_symmetry.space_group_name_H-M   'P 1'
#
loop_
_entity.id
_entity.type
_entity.pdbx_description
1 polymer ?
#
loop_
_entity_poly.entity_id
_entity_poly.type
_entity_poly.pdbx_seq_one_letter_code
_entity_poly.pdbx_strand_id
1 'polypeptide(L)'
;MRPDPFALPSATGARFALLMLSTVVGSVLVYLWPAGMAGGRFHGPLAVDRVGCVNDARRSVLAVDETVLTGRFGDCVDDAYLSAVGRVALMVALLLAVAVAAYLAAPWLVRRGPVVPLAALGGAPAADRIREVLAEAGQPVRVDVATLRPTTGARAYGRLGRYRLLLDAGLLARGARDPGALRGVLFHELAHVRNRDIDITYLTLALWWAFLLAAALPALLYAIVEPKMITEVWWRVGLFLLVLWLARTAVLRAREYYADARAAAATGEPDGLEAALADRPRRWWRLVSNHPDGPDRVAALRGEPVLFRVGAGEALGAGLLLGYAYPLLSFLLSNVLPGTTFVRDWAVGLVLGACAAAALAGSAWRAVQHALAEQADRAPATWRAALALTAGVLAGQVAVPAMPEVGSWAMIARAEPLFGAVTALALLVLCQVYLRWVVLSAYTRLRGTPRPGRSAAFGVTTSAAVFGLWASTWFMALAMLSSSYPTWQTLGVAVGTAVLNPVLAACVAWGCLYPLAGLLRTTRGTWRAWLSGVALIVAGFPAVMLPLHPYLTGLLRDGQWWTAFLVLGAGSAAAAAACGLLLGLWRGGRQRVGEAAVLAGAAALTAAPLLLIEQLAHLAVLGCPAGVLPQCLSRVPTPQLNGFGGAILALASVTTALAALGAAAGAPAVRRRTRTDEPFRRRPALVAVALLPALLSVAALVWTGTGTFVASTDSFTRLDDAQVAELDRYAAAIRPGSITRLTACAYSANLSYGVGLTELNTVWMSRLSTGAVTAASSDDAVLRALGGEAMRALRAMDLPRNHRANRAIGNYCVIVAAAERVYETRRGRPPAS
;
A
#
# COMPACT_ATOMS: atom_id res chain seq x y z
N MET A 1 3.73 -28.90 -23.26
CA MET A 1 4.71 -27.84 -23.61
C MET A 1 5.20 -27.22 -22.31
N ARG A 2 6.51 -27.08 -22.12
CA ARG A 2 7.04 -26.39 -20.93
C ARG A 2 6.58 -24.92 -20.94
N PRO A 3 6.06 -24.37 -19.84
CA PRO A 3 5.68 -22.96 -19.78
C PRO A 3 6.92 -22.08 -20.00
N ASP A 4 6.85 -21.16 -20.95
CA ASP A 4 7.92 -20.18 -21.19
C ASP A 4 8.03 -19.22 -20.00
N PRO A 5 9.13 -19.26 -19.21
CA PRO A 5 9.32 -18.38 -18.06
C PRO A 5 9.49 -16.90 -18.44
N PHE A 6 9.67 -16.60 -19.73
CA PHE A 6 9.82 -15.24 -20.26
C PHE A 6 8.57 -14.69 -20.95
N ALA A 7 7.50 -15.48 -21.04
CA ALA A 7 6.22 -15.01 -21.58
C ALA A 7 5.55 -13.94 -20.69
N LEU A 8 5.95 -13.86 -19.42
CA LEU A 8 5.57 -12.81 -18.47
C LEU A 8 6.82 -12.06 -17.97
N PRO A 9 6.69 -10.79 -17.51
CA PRO A 9 7.81 -10.06 -16.91
C PRO A 9 8.47 -10.84 -15.76
N SER A 10 9.79 -10.75 -15.65
CA SER A 10 10.56 -11.47 -14.63
C SER A 10 10.29 -10.93 -13.22
N ALA A 11 10.42 -11.80 -12.21
CA ALA A 11 10.32 -11.41 -10.80
C ALA A 11 11.42 -10.43 -10.36
N THR A 12 12.56 -10.43 -11.07
CA THR A 12 13.76 -9.68 -10.72
C THR A 12 13.50 -8.19 -10.59
N GLY A 13 12.78 -7.59 -11.55
CA GLY A 13 12.51 -6.15 -11.54
C GLY A 13 11.66 -5.71 -10.34
N ALA A 14 10.63 -6.49 -10.01
CA ALA A 14 9.75 -6.20 -8.87
C ALA A 14 10.48 -6.36 -7.52
N ARG A 15 11.28 -7.43 -7.37
CA ARG A 15 12.13 -7.62 -6.18
C ARG A 15 13.15 -6.48 -6.03
N PHE A 16 13.72 -6.01 -7.14
CA PHE A 16 14.65 -4.89 -7.14
C PHE A 16 13.97 -3.58 -6.75
N ALA A 17 12.76 -3.31 -7.24
CA ALA A 17 11.99 -2.13 -6.82
C ALA A 17 11.69 -2.14 -5.31
N LEU A 18 11.32 -3.32 -4.76
CA LEU A 18 11.14 -3.48 -3.31
C LEU A 18 12.44 -3.22 -2.52
N LEU A 19 13.58 -3.72 -3.00
CA LEU A 19 14.89 -3.44 -2.39
C LEU A 19 15.20 -1.94 -2.40
N MET A 20 15.02 -1.28 -3.55
CA MET A 20 15.29 0.15 -3.72
C MET A 20 14.44 0.99 -2.77
N LEU A 21 13.13 0.76 -2.73
CA LEU A 21 12.24 1.46 -1.81
C LEU A 21 12.55 1.16 -0.34
N SER A 22 12.83 -0.09 0.00
CA SER A 22 13.24 -0.46 1.36
C SER A 22 14.53 0.26 1.77
N THR A 23 15.44 0.46 0.83
CA THR A 23 16.71 1.17 1.07
C THR A 23 16.44 2.64 1.36
N VAL A 24 15.65 3.31 0.52
CA VAL A 24 15.32 4.74 0.69
C VAL A 24 14.52 4.95 1.97
N VAL A 25 13.40 4.25 2.14
CA VAL A 25 12.53 4.43 3.32
C VAL A 25 13.24 4.00 4.61
N GLY A 26 13.96 2.88 4.59
CA GLY A 26 14.78 2.45 5.73
C GLY A 26 15.82 3.51 6.10
N SER A 27 16.45 4.15 5.12
CA SER A 27 17.44 5.21 5.38
C SER A 27 16.79 6.44 6.00
N VAL A 28 15.60 6.85 5.52
CA VAL A 28 14.82 7.95 6.10
C VAL A 28 14.52 7.68 7.58
N LEU A 29 14.10 6.46 7.94
CA LEU A 29 13.86 6.10 9.35
C LEU A 29 15.13 6.20 10.19
N VAL A 30 16.26 5.74 9.65
CA VAL A 30 17.58 5.85 10.31
C VAL A 30 17.99 7.32 10.46
N TYR A 31 17.67 8.19 9.49
CA TYR A 31 18.02 9.61 9.49
C TYR A 31 17.11 10.49 10.35
N LEU A 32 15.84 10.14 10.48
CA LEU A 32 14.89 10.85 11.33
C LEU A 32 15.30 10.81 12.81
N TRP A 33 16.03 9.77 13.21
CA TRP A 33 16.41 9.58 14.60
C TRP A 33 17.51 10.57 15.08
N PRO A 34 18.63 10.75 14.35
CA PRO A 34 19.55 11.86 14.57
C PRO A 34 18.89 13.24 14.41
N ALA A 35 17.96 13.40 13.46
CA ALA A 35 17.30 14.69 13.21
C ALA A 35 16.33 15.09 14.33
N GLY A 36 15.59 14.14 14.91
CA GLY A 36 14.54 14.39 15.90
C GLY A 36 15.03 14.72 17.31
N MET A 37 16.19 14.22 17.73
CA MET A 37 16.70 14.36 19.12
C MET A 37 17.67 15.53 19.32
N ALA A 38 17.88 16.35 18.30
CA ALA A 38 18.80 17.48 18.33
C ALA A 38 18.30 18.73 19.11
N GLY A 39 17.45 18.54 20.13
CA GLY A 39 17.03 19.59 21.08
C GLY A 39 17.87 19.64 22.35
N GLY A 40 19.10 19.12 22.31
CA GLY A 40 19.92 18.86 23.49
C GLY A 40 21.17 19.72 23.60
N ARG A 41 22.27 19.32 22.95
CA ARG A 41 23.57 20.03 22.94
C ARG A 41 24.46 19.59 21.76
N PHE A 42 24.00 19.73 20.52
CA PHE A 42 24.90 19.66 19.37
C PHE A 42 24.77 20.97 18.59
N HIS A 43 25.74 21.87 18.76
CA HIS A 43 25.94 23.02 17.87
C HIS A 43 26.61 22.55 16.57
N GLY A 44 25.99 21.59 15.89
CA GLY A 44 26.38 21.15 14.55
C GLY A 44 25.37 21.70 13.52
N PRO A 45 25.76 21.86 12.24
CA PRO A 45 24.90 22.42 11.18
C PRO A 45 23.63 21.60 10.85
N LEU A 46 23.33 20.52 11.59
CA LEU A 46 22.22 19.60 11.36
C LEU A 46 21.13 19.57 12.45
N ALA A 47 21.23 20.40 13.51
CA ALA A 47 20.27 20.42 14.60
C ALA A 47 18.92 21.08 14.23
N VAL A 48 17.78 20.53 14.69
CA VAL A 48 16.46 21.18 14.61
C VAL A 48 16.19 21.93 15.92
N ASP A 49 16.15 23.26 15.90
CA ASP A 49 15.91 24.05 17.13
C ASP A 49 14.41 24.21 17.48
N ARG A 50 13.72 23.09 17.70
CA ARG A 50 12.32 23.10 18.18
C ARG A 50 12.21 23.68 19.60
N VAL A 51 13.26 23.50 20.40
CA VAL A 51 13.36 24.06 21.76
C VAL A 51 13.47 25.59 21.70
N GLY A 52 14.12 26.14 20.66
CA GLY A 52 14.14 27.55 20.33
C GLY A 52 12.75 28.14 20.16
N CYS A 53 11.86 27.46 19.42
CA CYS A 53 10.45 27.90 19.28
C CYS A 53 9.72 27.97 20.63
N VAL A 54 9.93 26.97 21.50
CA VAL A 54 9.36 26.99 22.86
C VAL A 54 9.95 28.12 23.70
N ASN A 55 11.26 28.34 23.64
CA ASN A 55 11.93 29.41 24.38
C ASN A 55 11.51 30.80 23.88
N ASP A 56 11.26 30.95 22.57
CA ASP A 56 10.74 32.18 21.99
C ASP A 56 9.29 32.44 22.43
N ALA A 57 8.44 31.41 22.38
CA ALA A 57 7.08 31.49 22.91
C ALA A 57 7.06 31.87 24.40
N ARG A 58 7.91 31.26 25.23
CA ARG A 58 8.03 31.59 26.66
C ARG A 58 8.48 33.03 26.91
N ARG A 59 9.36 33.59 26.07
CA ARG A 59 9.81 34.98 26.18
C ARG A 59 8.76 35.98 25.71
N SER A 60 7.95 35.61 24.73
CA SER A 60 6.98 36.51 24.09
C SER A 60 5.57 36.42 24.68
N VAL A 61 5.22 35.36 25.42
CA VAL A 61 3.85 35.10 25.89
C VAL A 61 3.19 36.24 26.68
N LEU A 62 3.96 37.05 27.41
CA LEU A 62 3.43 38.20 28.16
C LEU A 62 3.39 39.49 27.33
N ALA A 63 4.03 39.50 26.16
CA ALA A 63 4.22 40.69 25.33
C ALA A 63 3.35 40.72 24.06
N VAL A 64 2.73 39.60 23.67
CA VAL A 64 1.90 39.51 22.46
C VAL A 64 0.52 38.90 22.75
N ASP A 65 -0.47 39.24 21.94
CA ASP A 65 -1.79 38.62 21.97
C ASP A 65 -1.70 37.12 21.65
N GLU A 66 -2.59 36.30 22.24
CA GLU A 66 -2.54 34.84 22.11
C GLU A 66 -2.73 34.37 20.65
N THR A 67 -3.46 35.12 19.83
CA THR A 67 -3.63 34.85 18.39
C THR A 67 -2.28 34.95 17.66
N VAL A 68 -1.53 36.01 17.96
CA VAL A 68 -0.21 36.27 17.36
C VAL A 68 0.81 35.27 17.88
N LEU A 69 0.77 34.94 19.17
CA LEU A 69 1.61 33.91 19.77
C LEU A 69 1.40 32.56 19.10
N THR A 70 0.14 32.15 18.93
CA THR A 70 -0.24 30.87 18.32
C THR A 70 0.23 30.78 16.87
N GLY A 71 0.06 31.86 16.09
CA GLY A 71 0.58 31.95 14.73
C GLY A 71 2.10 31.83 14.68
N ARG A 72 2.81 32.69 15.42
CA ARG A 72 4.29 32.71 15.44
C ARG A 72 4.90 31.38 15.90
N PHE A 73 4.32 30.77 16.94
CA PHE A 73 4.78 29.46 17.42
C PHE A 73 4.52 28.36 16.39
N GLY A 74 3.34 28.34 15.78
CA GLY A 74 3.00 27.41 14.70
C GLY A 74 3.96 27.52 13.52
N ASP A 75 4.17 28.74 13.02
CA ASP A 75 5.07 29.01 11.89
C ASP A 75 6.52 28.60 12.21
N CYS A 76 7.02 28.92 13.41
CA CYS A 76 8.35 28.49 13.86
C CYS A 76 8.51 26.96 13.86
N VAL A 77 7.49 26.25 14.36
CA VAL A 77 7.52 24.78 14.41
C VAL A 77 7.41 24.17 13.02
N ASP A 78 6.57 24.71 12.13
CA ASP A 78 6.44 24.26 10.76
C ASP A 78 7.75 24.47 9.97
N ASP A 79 8.42 25.62 10.13
CA ASP A 79 9.74 25.89 9.58
C ASP A 79 10.79 24.90 10.12
N ALA A 80 10.74 24.60 11.41
CA ALA A 80 11.61 23.61 12.02
C ALA A 80 11.40 22.21 11.41
N TYR A 81 10.15 21.79 11.17
CA TYR A 81 9.84 20.53 10.48
C TYR A 81 10.30 20.53 9.02
N LEU A 82 10.05 21.60 8.26
CA LEU A 82 10.51 21.72 6.87
C LEU A 82 12.04 21.65 6.78
N SER A 83 12.75 22.29 7.71
CA SER A 83 14.21 22.19 7.79
C SER A 83 14.68 20.74 8.06
N ALA A 84 13.95 20.01 8.90
CA ALA A 84 14.24 18.60 9.20
C ALA A 84 14.04 17.72 7.97
N VAL A 85 12.91 17.91 7.26
CA VAL A 85 12.62 17.22 6.00
C VAL A 85 13.69 17.53 4.95
N GLY A 86 14.11 18.79 4.82
CA GLY A 86 15.19 19.19 3.91
C GLY A 86 16.53 18.52 4.21
N ARG A 87 16.91 18.41 5.49
CA ARG A 87 18.12 17.69 5.90
C ARG A 87 18.05 16.19 5.60
N VAL A 88 16.92 15.55 5.91
CA VAL A 88 16.70 14.14 5.58
C VAL A 88 16.76 13.92 4.06
N ALA A 89 16.16 14.82 3.28
CA ALA A 89 16.25 14.76 1.81
C ALA A 89 17.68 14.88 1.31
N LEU A 90 18.50 15.77 1.89
CA LEU A 90 19.93 15.88 1.58
C LEU A 90 20.70 14.59 1.91
N MET A 91 20.43 13.96 3.05
CA MET A 91 21.08 12.70 3.43
C MET A 91 20.67 11.55 2.50
N VAL A 92 19.40 11.49 2.09
CA VAL A 92 18.93 10.54 1.06
C VAL A 92 19.62 10.83 -0.28
N ALA A 93 19.77 12.09 -0.68
CA ALA A 93 20.48 12.46 -1.90
C ALA A 93 21.95 12.02 -1.85
N LEU A 94 22.63 12.19 -0.72
CA LEU A 94 23.99 11.68 -0.49
C LEU A 94 24.04 10.14 -0.61
N LEU A 95 23.11 9.42 0.01
CA LEU A 95 23.01 7.97 -0.12
C LEU A 95 22.87 7.55 -1.59
N LEU A 96 21.99 8.20 -2.34
CA LEU A 96 21.80 7.93 -3.77
C LEU A 96 23.06 8.26 -4.58
N ALA A 97 23.77 9.35 -4.24
CA ALA A 97 25.05 9.69 -4.87
C ALA A 97 26.12 8.61 -4.61
N VAL A 98 26.22 8.09 -3.38
CA VAL A 98 27.10 6.97 -3.04
C VAL A 98 26.72 5.71 -3.82
N ALA A 99 25.43 5.41 -3.95
CA ALA A 99 24.95 4.28 -4.74
C ALA A 99 25.32 4.45 -6.23
N VAL A 100 25.15 5.64 -6.80
CA VAL A 100 25.54 5.94 -8.18
C VAL A 100 27.06 5.80 -8.35
N ALA A 101 27.87 6.33 -7.43
CA ALA A 101 29.32 6.19 -7.48
C ALA A 101 29.76 4.71 -7.43
N ALA A 102 29.17 3.91 -6.53
CA ALA A 102 29.43 2.48 -6.44
C ALA A 102 29.01 1.72 -7.72
N TYR A 103 27.85 2.07 -8.30
CA TYR A 103 27.40 1.52 -9.58
C TYR A 103 28.38 1.85 -10.73
N LEU A 104 28.84 3.09 -10.81
CA LEU A 104 29.81 3.53 -11.84
C LEU A 104 31.18 2.86 -11.67
N ALA A 105 31.61 2.61 -10.43
CA ALA A 105 32.86 1.93 -10.12
C ALA A 105 32.82 0.41 -10.34
N ALA A 106 31.63 -0.22 -10.31
CA ALA A 106 31.47 -1.67 -10.32
C ALA A 106 32.18 -2.40 -11.49
N PRO A 107 32.11 -1.96 -12.77
CA PRO A 107 32.83 -2.62 -13.86
C PRO A 107 34.35 -2.62 -13.65
N TRP A 108 34.90 -1.54 -13.10
CA TRP A 108 36.33 -1.45 -12.81
C TRP A 108 36.73 -2.41 -11.69
N LEU A 109 35.92 -2.51 -10.63
CA LEU A 109 36.12 -3.46 -9.53
C LEU A 109 36.14 -4.92 -10.01
N VAL A 110 35.24 -5.29 -10.93
CA VAL A 110 35.17 -6.66 -11.48
C VAL A 110 36.40 -6.98 -12.34
N ARG A 111 36.82 -6.03 -13.19
CA ARG A 111 37.95 -6.17 -14.11
C ARG A 111 39.33 -6.14 -13.43
N ARG A 112 39.42 -5.81 -12.12
CA ARG A 112 40.70 -5.68 -11.40
C ARG A 112 41.64 -6.88 -11.65
N GLY A 113 42.85 -6.58 -12.11
CA GLY A 113 43.90 -7.56 -12.42
C GLY A 113 44.28 -7.60 -13.90
N PRO A 114 45.35 -8.33 -14.26
CA PRO A 114 45.77 -8.48 -15.65
C PRO A 114 44.72 -9.28 -16.43
N VAL A 115 44.25 -8.69 -17.52
CA VAL A 115 43.29 -9.28 -18.44
C VAL A 115 43.76 -9.08 -19.87
N VAL A 116 43.64 -10.13 -20.68
CA VAL A 116 43.95 -10.10 -22.12
C VAL A 116 42.68 -10.33 -22.93
N PRO A 117 42.51 -9.68 -24.09
CA PRO A 117 41.37 -9.97 -24.96
C PRO A 117 41.47 -11.41 -25.49
N LEU A 118 40.34 -12.08 -25.71
CA LEU A 118 40.31 -13.46 -26.24
C LEU A 118 41.12 -13.61 -27.55
N ALA A 119 41.15 -12.56 -28.38
CA ALA A 119 41.94 -12.52 -29.62
C ALA A 119 43.44 -12.73 -29.39
N ALA A 120 43.98 -12.29 -28.25
CA ALA A 120 45.40 -12.44 -27.92
C ALA A 120 45.78 -13.91 -27.60
N LEU A 121 44.79 -14.79 -27.36
CA LEU A 121 45.03 -16.23 -27.13
C LEU A 121 45.17 -17.04 -28.44
N GLY A 122 45.02 -16.40 -29.61
CA GLY A 122 45.24 -17.05 -30.91
C GLY A 122 44.29 -18.22 -31.19
N GLY A 123 44.81 -19.25 -31.89
CA GLY A 123 44.11 -20.50 -32.25
C GLY A 123 44.16 -21.57 -31.16
N ALA A 124 44.16 -21.19 -29.89
CA ALA A 124 44.05 -22.15 -28.80
C ALA A 124 42.69 -22.87 -28.89
N PRO A 125 42.62 -24.21 -28.73
CA PRO A 125 41.37 -24.97 -28.88
C PRO A 125 40.20 -24.45 -28.02
N ALA A 126 40.51 -24.00 -26.79
CA ALA A 126 39.51 -23.40 -25.91
C ALA A 126 38.99 -22.05 -26.45
N ALA A 127 39.84 -21.25 -27.11
CA ALA A 127 39.46 -19.98 -27.71
C ALA A 127 38.58 -20.18 -28.95
N ASP A 128 38.88 -21.18 -29.78
CA ASP A 128 38.03 -21.57 -30.91
C ASP A 128 36.65 -22.02 -30.43
N ARG A 129 36.60 -22.86 -29.40
CA ARG A 129 35.32 -23.31 -28.84
C ARG A 129 34.49 -22.17 -28.28
N ILE A 130 35.12 -21.18 -27.65
CA ILE A 130 34.41 -19.97 -27.20
C ILE A 130 33.84 -19.20 -28.40
N ARG A 131 34.61 -19.03 -29.48
CA ARG A 131 34.14 -18.36 -30.71
C ARG A 131 32.92 -19.06 -31.31
N GLU A 132 32.93 -20.39 -31.36
CA GLU A 132 31.79 -21.19 -31.83
C GLU A 132 30.54 -20.95 -30.98
N VAL A 133 30.66 -21.01 -29.65
CA VAL A 133 29.51 -20.80 -28.75
C VAL A 133 28.97 -19.37 -28.87
N LEU A 134 29.84 -18.36 -29.02
CA LEU A 134 29.42 -16.97 -29.23
C LEU A 134 28.70 -16.78 -30.57
N ALA A 135 29.19 -17.43 -31.62
CA ALA A 135 28.57 -17.40 -32.95
C ALA A 135 27.18 -18.05 -32.91
N GLU A 136 27.05 -19.20 -32.25
CA GLU A 136 25.78 -19.90 -32.08
C GLU A 136 24.76 -19.10 -31.26
N ALA A 137 25.20 -18.46 -30.18
CA ALA A 137 24.33 -17.62 -29.37
C ALA A 137 23.83 -16.36 -30.11
N GLY A 138 24.43 -16.03 -31.27
CA GLY A 138 24.05 -14.90 -32.11
C GLY A 138 24.18 -13.54 -31.42
N GLN A 139 25.03 -13.45 -30.40
CA GLN A 139 25.13 -12.26 -29.55
C GLN A 139 26.57 -11.71 -29.54
N PRO A 140 26.83 -10.56 -30.18
CA PRO A 140 28.17 -9.98 -30.22
C PRO A 140 28.54 -9.46 -28.83
N VAL A 141 29.40 -10.19 -28.11
CA VAL A 141 29.93 -9.81 -26.79
C VAL A 141 31.44 -9.92 -26.81
N ARG A 142 32.14 -8.90 -26.29
CA ARG A 142 33.60 -8.94 -26.18
C ARG A 142 33.99 -9.83 -25.00
N VAL A 143 35.02 -10.65 -25.19
CA VAL A 143 35.52 -11.59 -24.17
C VAL A 143 36.94 -11.21 -23.76
N ASP A 144 37.13 -11.06 -22.46
CA ASP A 144 38.41 -10.85 -21.81
C ASP A 144 38.73 -12.08 -20.94
N VAL A 145 40.02 -12.39 -20.78
CA VAL A 145 40.51 -13.53 -20.00
C VAL A 145 41.41 -13.04 -18.88
N ALA A 146 41.07 -13.43 -17.64
CA ALA A 146 41.89 -13.18 -16.46
C ALA A 146 42.96 -14.27 -16.33
N THR A 147 44.18 -13.95 -16.77
CA THR A 147 45.29 -14.91 -16.91
C THR A 147 45.82 -15.45 -15.58
N LEU A 148 45.65 -14.72 -14.48
CA LEU A 148 46.16 -15.09 -13.15
C LEU A 148 45.10 -15.70 -12.22
N ARG A 149 43.87 -15.95 -12.70
CA ARG A 149 42.79 -16.52 -11.86
C ARG A 149 42.63 -18.03 -12.15
N PRO A 150 43.13 -18.92 -11.27
CA PRO A 150 43.05 -20.37 -11.49
C PRO A 150 41.65 -20.97 -11.25
N THR A 151 40.68 -20.14 -10.87
CA THR A 151 39.29 -20.55 -10.66
C THR A 151 38.59 -20.90 -11.97
N THR A 152 37.56 -21.74 -11.91
CA THR A 152 36.71 -22.13 -13.07
C THR A 152 35.53 -21.16 -13.27
N GLY A 153 35.70 -19.89 -12.92
CA GLY A 153 34.66 -18.88 -12.97
C GLY A 153 34.55 -18.17 -14.32
N ALA A 154 33.35 -17.75 -14.67
CA ALA A 154 33.10 -16.73 -15.69
C ALA A 154 32.18 -15.66 -15.09
N ARG A 155 32.25 -14.43 -15.61
CA ARG A 155 31.40 -13.32 -15.16
C ARG A 155 31.06 -12.39 -16.32
N ALA A 156 29.79 -12.11 -16.53
CA ALA A 156 29.35 -11.00 -17.36
C ALA A 156 29.51 -9.66 -16.60
N TYR A 157 30.07 -8.64 -17.27
CA TYR A 157 30.37 -7.35 -16.65
C TYR A 157 30.23 -6.19 -17.66
N GLY A 158 30.13 -4.96 -17.16
CA GLY A 158 29.85 -3.76 -17.97
C GLY A 158 28.53 -3.11 -17.59
N ARG A 159 28.10 -2.07 -18.31
CA ARG A 159 26.93 -1.27 -17.93
C ARG A 159 26.20 -0.70 -19.14
N LEU A 160 24.91 -0.39 -18.98
CA LEU A 160 24.10 0.33 -19.97
C LEU A 160 24.14 -0.31 -21.37
N GLY A 161 24.02 -1.65 -21.42
CA GLY A 161 24.03 -2.41 -22.68
C GLY A 161 25.41 -2.65 -23.30
N ARG A 162 26.49 -2.07 -22.77
CA ARG A 162 27.87 -2.32 -23.21
C ARG A 162 28.53 -3.37 -22.32
N TYR A 163 28.19 -4.63 -22.59
CA TYR A 163 28.58 -5.77 -21.76
C TYR A 163 29.73 -6.57 -22.38
N ARG A 164 30.48 -7.25 -21.52
CA ARG A 164 31.63 -8.09 -21.82
C ARG A 164 31.60 -9.34 -20.94
N LEU A 165 32.30 -10.39 -21.35
CA LEU A 165 32.55 -11.56 -20.53
C LEU A 165 33.99 -11.53 -20.00
N LEU A 166 34.16 -11.89 -18.74
CA LEU A 166 35.46 -12.14 -18.12
C LEU A 166 35.55 -13.63 -17.78
N LEU A 167 36.47 -14.35 -18.41
CA LEU A 167 36.71 -15.77 -18.17
C LEU A 167 37.97 -15.93 -17.30
N ASP A 168 37.88 -16.71 -16.22
CA ASP A 168 39.04 -17.06 -15.41
C ASP A 168 39.86 -18.16 -16.15
N ALA A 169 41.19 -18.14 -16.04
CA ALA A 169 42.07 -19.08 -16.76
C ALA A 169 41.77 -20.56 -16.44
N GLY A 170 41.35 -20.87 -15.20
CA GLY A 170 40.96 -22.22 -14.81
C GLY A 170 39.75 -22.77 -15.57
N LEU A 171 38.83 -21.89 -16.02
CA LEU A 171 37.69 -22.31 -16.83
C LEU A 171 38.11 -22.76 -18.23
N LEU A 172 39.12 -22.10 -18.82
CA LEU A 172 39.68 -22.51 -20.11
C LEU A 172 40.31 -23.91 -20.01
N ALA A 173 41.07 -24.15 -18.94
CA ALA A 173 41.69 -25.44 -18.67
C ALA A 173 40.66 -26.56 -18.45
N ARG A 174 39.56 -26.28 -17.74
CA ARG A 174 38.45 -27.23 -17.57
C ARG A 174 37.72 -27.48 -18.89
N GLY A 175 37.44 -26.43 -19.65
CA GLY A 175 36.70 -26.53 -20.90
C GLY A 175 37.41 -27.36 -21.98
N ALA A 176 38.73 -27.46 -21.92
CA ALA A 176 39.49 -28.38 -22.76
C ALA A 176 39.21 -29.87 -22.43
N ARG A 177 38.84 -30.20 -21.18
CA ARG A 177 38.52 -31.57 -20.72
C ARG A 177 37.02 -31.87 -20.77
N ASP A 178 36.20 -30.85 -20.55
CA ASP A 178 34.74 -30.93 -20.51
C ASP A 178 34.13 -29.77 -21.32
N PRO A 179 34.03 -29.93 -22.66
CA PRO A 179 33.47 -28.90 -23.53
C PRO A 179 31.99 -28.61 -23.24
N GLY A 180 31.26 -29.59 -22.70
CA GLY A 180 29.86 -29.46 -22.30
C GLY A 180 29.69 -28.49 -21.14
N ALA A 181 30.54 -28.61 -20.11
CA ALA A 181 30.55 -27.66 -18.99
C ALA A 181 30.94 -26.25 -19.41
N LEU A 182 31.95 -26.08 -20.28
CA LEU A 182 32.33 -24.77 -20.81
C LEU A 182 31.15 -24.12 -21.56
N ARG A 183 30.51 -24.88 -22.44
CA ARG A 183 29.34 -24.44 -23.20
C ARG A 183 28.20 -24.02 -22.26
N GLY A 184 27.87 -24.83 -21.26
CA GLY A 184 26.82 -24.53 -20.29
C GLY A 184 27.09 -23.23 -19.51
N VAL A 185 28.33 -23.04 -19.05
CA VAL A 185 28.74 -21.81 -18.33
C VAL A 185 28.66 -20.58 -19.25
N LEU A 186 29.11 -20.68 -20.50
CA LEU A 186 29.04 -19.57 -21.45
C LEU A 186 27.60 -19.17 -21.78
N PHE A 187 26.69 -20.12 -22.03
CA PHE A 187 25.27 -19.82 -22.25
C PHE A 187 24.60 -19.21 -21.00
N HIS A 188 24.99 -19.62 -19.79
CA HIS A 188 24.55 -18.99 -18.55
C HIS A 188 25.00 -17.53 -18.43
N GLU A 189 26.28 -17.23 -18.69
CA GLU A 189 26.76 -15.85 -18.65
C GLU A 189 26.16 -14.97 -19.76
N LEU A 190 26.00 -15.52 -20.97
CA LEU A 190 25.30 -14.84 -22.07
C LEU A 190 23.83 -14.59 -21.73
N ALA A 191 23.19 -15.47 -20.95
CA ALA A 191 21.84 -15.26 -20.48
C ALA A 191 21.71 -14.02 -19.58
N HIS A 192 22.70 -13.72 -18.73
CA HIS A 192 22.73 -12.46 -17.97
C HIS A 192 22.81 -11.23 -18.88
N VAL A 193 23.64 -11.30 -19.93
CA VAL A 193 23.74 -10.22 -20.93
C VAL A 193 22.40 -10.05 -21.66
N ARG A 194 21.76 -11.15 -22.07
CA ARG A 194 20.48 -11.14 -22.77
C ARG A 194 19.32 -10.65 -21.89
N ASN A 195 19.31 -11.05 -20.62
CA ASN A 195 18.34 -10.60 -19.61
C ASN A 195 18.56 -9.14 -19.18
N ARG A 196 19.70 -8.53 -19.52
CA ARG A 196 20.11 -7.18 -19.10
C ARG A 196 20.08 -7.01 -17.58
N ASP A 197 20.46 -8.06 -16.84
CA ASP A 197 20.37 -8.07 -15.38
C ASP A 197 21.69 -7.71 -14.68
N ILE A 198 22.73 -7.38 -15.44
CA ILE A 198 24.05 -6.95 -14.93
C ILE A 198 23.92 -5.60 -14.20
N ASP A 199 23.23 -4.63 -14.81
CA ASP A 199 22.97 -3.32 -14.18
C ASP A 199 22.18 -3.47 -12.87
N ILE A 200 21.18 -4.37 -12.83
CA ILE A 200 20.41 -4.67 -11.62
C ILE A 200 21.32 -5.22 -10.52
N THR A 201 22.31 -6.06 -10.86
CA THR A 201 23.30 -6.56 -9.90
C THR A 201 24.08 -5.44 -9.27
N TYR A 202 24.63 -4.56 -10.11
CA TYR A 202 25.46 -3.45 -9.64
C TYR A 202 24.66 -2.50 -8.78
N LEU A 203 23.44 -2.13 -9.19
CA LEU A 203 22.56 -1.30 -8.37
C LEU A 203 22.16 -1.99 -7.06
N THR A 204 21.88 -3.29 -7.08
CA THR A 204 21.55 -4.08 -5.88
C THR A 204 22.68 -4.05 -4.86
N LEU A 205 23.92 -4.26 -5.32
CA LEU A 205 25.11 -4.20 -4.45
C LEU A 205 25.45 -2.77 -4.03
N ALA A 206 25.26 -1.79 -4.92
CA ALA A 206 25.50 -0.39 -4.65
C ALA A 206 24.55 0.17 -3.58
N LEU A 207 23.25 -0.14 -3.66
CA LEU A 207 22.27 0.24 -2.64
C LEU A 207 22.60 -0.35 -1.27
N TRP A 208 23.03 -1.62 -1.24
CA TRP A 208 23.48 -2.27 -0.01
C TRP A 208 24.68 -1.53 0.62
N TRP A 209 25.72 -1.26 -0.15
CA TRP A 209 26.89 -0.54 0.35
C TRP A 209 26.59 0.92 0.69
N ALA A 210 25.74 1.60 -0.08
CA ALA A 210 25.31 2.96 0.19
C ALA A 210 24.53 3.04 1.51
N PHE A 211 23.62 2.09 1.77
CA PHE A 211 22.94 2.02 3.06
C PHE A 211 23.91 1.78 4.21
N LEU A 212 24.86 0.84 4.05
CA LEU A 212 25.87 0.57 5.08
C LEU A 212 26.71 1.81 5.40
N LEU A 213 27.22 2.49 4.38
CA LEU A 213 28.17 3.60 4.53
C LEU A 213 27.49 4.93 4.87
N ALA A 214 26.32 5.21 4.29
CA ALA A 214 25.65 6.49 4.42
C ALA A 214 24.51 6.49 5.45
N ALA A 215 24.02 5.34 5.91
CA ALA A 215 22.96 5.25 6.93
C ALA A 215 23.40 4.47 8.18
N ALA A 216 23.75 3.19 8.04
CA ALA A 216 24.03 2.33 9.18
C ALA A 216 25.32 2.73 9.94
N LEU A 217 26.40 3.04 9.23
CA LEU A 217 27.67 3.45 9.84
C LEU A 217 27.56 4.79 10.58
N PRO A 218 26.98 5.87 10.00
CA PRO A 218 26.75 7.10 10.75
C PRO A 218 25.87 6.90 11.99
N ALA A 219 24.82 6.07 11.90
CA ALA A 219 24.03 5.70 13.05
C ALA A 219 24.86 4.96 14.12
N LEU A 220 25.84 4.13 13.69
CA LEU A 220 26.76 3.39 14.57
C LEU A 220 27.68 4.31 15.33
N LEU A 221 28.36 5.18 14.59
CA LEU A 221 29.25 6.18 15.17
C LEU A 221 28.48 7.09 16.14
N TYR A 222 27.24 7.45 15.80
CA TYR A 222 26.40 8.26 16.69
C TYR A 222 26.02 7.53 17.98
N ALA A 223 25.64 6.24 17.93
CA ALA A 223 25.28 5.50 19.13
C ALA A 223 26.47 5.19 20.05
N ILE A 224 27.71 5.20 19.53
CA ILE A 224 28.92 5.12 20.36
C ILE A 224 29.06 6.39 21.21
N VAL A 225 28.70 7.56 20.65
CA VAL A 225 28.76 8.85 21.36
C VAL A 225 27.57 9.03 22.33
N GLU A 226 26.40 8.47 22.01
CA GLU A 226 25.22 8.50 22.88
C GLU A 226 24.71 7.07 23.18
N PRO A 227 25.31 6.35 24.16
CA PRO A 227 25.02 4.93 24.43
C PRO A 227 23.56 4.63 24.78
N LYS A 228 22.79 5.62 25.28
CA LYS A 228 21.36 5.46 25.59
C LYS A 228 20.51 5.20 24.34
N MET A 229 21.06 5.49 23.16
CA MET A 229 20.42 5.18 21.88
C MET A 229 20.50 3.72 21.52
N ILE A 230 21.35 2.94 22.20
CA ILE A 230 21.64 1.59 21.78
C ILE A 230 20.39 0.70 21.87
N THR A 231 19.62 0.83 22.95
CA THR A 231 18.42 0.02 23.21
C THR A 231 17.24 0.39 22.32
N GLU A 232 17.11 1.66 21.93
CA GLU A 232 15.99 2.12 21.08
C GLU A 232 16.26 1.97 19.58
N VAL A 233 17.51 2.05 19.13
CA VAL A 233 17.83 2.19 17.70
C VAL A 233 18.34 0.90 17.08
N TRP A 234 19.22 0.18 17.77
CA TRP A 234 20.00 -0.87 17.12
C TRP A 234 19.18 -2.04 16.65
N TRP A 235 18.14 -2.41 17.40
CA TRP A 235 17.28 -3.50 16.96
C TRP A 235 16.53 -3.13 15.67
N ARG A 236 16.17 -1.85 15.48
CA ARG A 236 15.53 -1.34 14.24
C ARG A 236 16.52 -1.27 13.09
N VAL A 237 17.72 -0.72 13.31
CA VAL A 237 18.81 -0.72 12.31
C VAL A 237 19.15 -2.16 11.90
N GLY A 238 19.29 -3.07 12.87
CA GLY A 238 19.51 -4.49 12.64
C GLY A 238 18.38 -5.14 11.85
N LEU A 239 17.13 -4.83 12.17
CA LEU A 239 15.96 -5.28 11.40
C LEU A 239 16.01 -4.77 9.95
N PHE A 240 16.31 -3.49 9.71
CA PHE A 240 16.40 -2.96 8.35
C PHE A 240 17.57 -3.57 7.57
N LEU A 241 18.72 -3.77 8.21
CA LEU A 241 19.85 -4.49 7.60
C LEU A 241 19.46 -5.91 7.23
N LEU A 242 18.73 -6.61 8.10
CA LEU A 242 18.22 -7.95 7.82
C LEU A 242 17.26 -7.93 6.63
N VAL A 243 16.30 -7.01 6.60
CA VAL A 243 15.33 -6.86 5.50
C VAL A 243 16.03 -6.55 4.18
N LEU A 244 16.98 -5.62 4.18
CA LEU A 244 17.76 -5.27 2.99
C LEU A 244 18.64 -6.42 2.52
N TRP A 245 19.25 -7.15 3.44
CA TRP A 245 20.05 -8.32 3.12
C TRP A 245 19.19 -9.45 2.51
N LEU A 246 18.00 -9.70 3.06
CA LEU A 246 17.04 -10.65 2.50
C LEU A 246 16.51 -10.21 1.12
N ALA A 247 16.17 -8.93 0.95
CA ALA A 247 15.73 -8.39 -0.33
C ALA A 247 16.84 -8.46 -1.39
N ARG A 248 18.08 -8.11 -1.02
CA ARG A 248 19.27 -8.23 -1.86
C ARG A 248 19.47 -9.67 -2.32
N THR A 249 19.50 -10.62 -1.40
CA THR A 249 19.69 -12.03 -1.74
C THR A 249 18.56 -12.57 -2.59
N ALA A 250 17.30 -12.15 -2.35
CA ALA A 250 16.17 -12.52 -3.18
C ALA A 250 16.27 -12.01 -4.63
N VAL A 251 16.80 -10.79 -4.86
CA VAL A 251 17.08 -10.27 -6.20
C VAL A 251 18.19 -11.07 -6.88
N LEU A 252 19.32 -11.26 -6.17
CA LEU A 252 20.48 -11.97 -6.72
C LEU A 252 20.14 -13.41 -7.09
N ARG A 253 19.43 -14.14 -6.22
CA ARG A 253 18.99 -15.52 -6.50
C ARG A 253 17.97 -15.59 -7.66
N ALA A 254 17.06 -14.62 -7.77
CA ALA A 254 16.10 -14.58 -8.89
C ALA A 254 16.80 -14.60 -10.24
N ARG A 255 17.85 -13.78 -10.37
CA ARG A 255 18.61 -13.61 -11.60
C ARG A 255 19.25 -14.92 -12.05
N GLU A 256 19.85 -15.65 -11.11
CA GLU A 256 20.47 -16.94 -11.38
C GLU A 256 19.46 -17.94 -11.93
N TYR A 257 18.26 -18.05 -11.33
CA TYR A 257 17.21 -18.94 -11.84
C TYR A 257 16.74 -18.57 -13.24
N TYR A 258 16.62 -17.28 -13.57
CA TYR A 258 16.27 -16.84 -14.92
C TYR A 258 17.41 -17.02 -15.93
N ALA A 259 18.67 -16.91 -15.49
CA ALA A 259 19.82 -17.22 -16.34
C ALA A 259 19.90 -18.71 -16.64
N ASP A 260 19.70 -19.57 -15.63
CA ASP A 260 19.63 -21.02 -15.76
C ASP A 260 18.51 -21.45 -16.72
N ALA A 261 17.29 -20.93 -16.54
CA ALA A 261 16.16 -21.25 -17.40
C ALA A 261 16.39 -20.82 -18.87
N ARG A 262 17.06 -19.69 -19.10
CA ARG A 262 17.41 -19.24 -20.47
C ARG A 262 18.52 -20.09 -21.08
N ALA A 263 19.54 -20.43 -20.29
CA ALA A 263 20.63 -21.28 -20.74
C ALA A 263 20.09 -22.64 -21.17
N ALA A 264 19.25 -23.29 -20.36
CA ALA A 264 18.61 -24.56 -20.69
C ALA A 264 17.74 -24.48 -21.96
N ALA A 265 16.99 -23.38 -22.13
CA ALA A 265 16.19 -23.16 -23.34
C ALA A 265 17.03 -22.96 -24.60
N ALA A 266 18.24 -22.39 -24.47
CA ALA A 266 19.16 -22.16 -25.58
C ALA A 266 19.99 -23.40 -25.93
N THR A 267 20.40 -24.20 -24.95
CA THR A 267 21.23 -25.39 -25.18
C THR A 267 20.42 -26.63 -25.54
N GLY A 268 19.15 -26.72 -25.17
CA GLY A 268 18.31 -27.92 -25.36
C GLY A 268 18.65 -29.08 -24.40
N GLU A 269 19.88 -29.13 -23.90
CA GLU A 269 20.40 -30.12 -22.95
C GLU A 269 20.83 -29.42 -21.63
N PRO A 270 20.27 -29.80 -20.47
CA PRO A 270 20.67 -29.26 -19.17
C PRO A 270 22.01 -29.82 -18.66
N ASP A 271 22.43 -30.97 -19.18
CA ASP A 271 23.50 -31.82 -18.64
C ASP A 271 24.86 -31.11 -18.50
N GLY A 272 25.23 -30.26 -19.47
CA GLY A 272 26.48 -29.51 -19.41
C GLY A 272 26.55 -28.52 -18.24
N LEU A 273 25.45 -27.83 -17.93
CA LEU A 273 25.40 -26.91 -16.80
C LEU A 273 25.15 -27.65 -15.47
N GLU A 274 24.40 -28.76 -15.49
CA GLU A 274 24.26 -29.64 -14.32
C GLU A 274 25.62 -30.22 -13.88
N ALA A 275 26.44 -30.70 -14.82
CA ALA A 275 27.79 -31.19 -14.56
C ALA A 275 28.73 -30.11 -13.99
N ALA A 276 28.57 -28.85 -14.43
CA ALA A 276 29.31 -27.71 -13.87
C ALA A 276 28.85 -27.32 -12.45
N LEU A 277 27.59 -27.60 -12.10
CA LEU A 277 27.01 -27.31 -10.79
C LEU A 277 27.29 -28.39 -9.73
N ALA A 278 27.55 -29.63 -10.16
CA ALA A 278 27.86 -30.76 -9.27
C ALA A 278 29.14 -30.56 -8.42
N ASP A 279 30.03 -29.65 -8.85
CA ASP A 279 31.38 -29.47 -8.28
C ASP A 279 31.47 -28.36 -7.20
N ARG A 280 30.34 -27.90 -6.63
CA ARG A 280 30.36 -26.87 -5.58
C ARG A 280 30.12 -27.47 -4.18
N PRO A 281 31.14 -27.51 -3.30
CA PRO A 281 31.00 -28.10 -1.97
C PRO A 281 29.97 -27.36 -1.12
N ARG A 282 29.13 -28.15 -0.47
CA ARG A 282 28.05 -27.73 0.43
C ARG A 282 28.63 -27.20 1.74
N ARG A 283 28.48 -25.89 2.03
CA ARG A 283 28.96 -25.28 3.29
C ARG A 283 27.82 -24.68 4.14
N TRP A 284 28.10 -24.38 5.40
CA TRP A 284 27.17 -23.74 6.35
C TRP A 284 26.81 -22.28 6.00
N TRP A 285 27.61 -21.64 5.15
CA TRP A 285 27.37 -20.28 4.61
C TRP A 285 26.18 -20.18 3.62
N ARG A 286 25.41 -21.25 3.41
CA ARG A 286 24.23 -21.26 2.50
C ARG A 286 23.19 -20.21 2.84
N LEU A 287 22.99 -19.96 4.13
CA LEU A 287 22.07 -18.93 4.59
C LEU A 287 22.55 -17.55 4.11
N VAL A 288 23.86 -17.27 4.16
CA VAL A 288 24.46 -15.99 3.76
C VAL A 288 24.85 -15.88 2.27
N SER A 289 24.69 -16.96 1.49
CA SER A 289 25.08 -17.01 0.07
C SER A 289 24.16 -16.19 -0.83
N ASN A 290 24.77 -15.40 -1.73
CA ASN A 290 24.09 -14.67 -2.80
C ASN A 290 23.65 -15.58 -3.95
N HIS A 291 24.23 -16.78 -4.08
CA HIS A 291 23.82 -17.77 -5.08
C HIS A 291 22.87 -18.80 -4.46
N PRO A 292 21.85 -19.25 -5.22
CA PRO A 292 20.96 -20.33 -4.78
C PRO A 292 21.69 -21.68 -4.73
N ASP A 293 21.12 -22.61 -3.97
CA ASP A 293 21.66 -23.96 -3.79
C ASP A 293 21.66 -24.74 -5.12
N GLY A 294 22.68 -25.59 -5.33
CA GLY A 294 22.82 -26.42 -6.54
C GLY A 294 21.56 -27.21 -6.90
N PRO A 295 20.92 -27.94 -5.96
CA PRO A 295 19.66 -28.63 -6.22
C PRO A 295 18.52 -27.73 -6.70
N ASP A 296 18.38 -26.52 -6.14
CA ASP A 296 17.33 -25.58 -6.58
C ASP A 296 17.61 -25.06 -8.00
N ARG A 297 18.89 -24.90 -8.35
CA ARG A 297 19.30 -24.52 -9.72
C ARG A 297 19.05 -25.64 -10.71
N VAL A 298 19.37 -26.89 -10.35
CA VAL A 298 19.05 -28.08 -11.15
C VAL A 298 17.53 -28.22 -11.33
N ALA A 299 16.75 -28.01 -10.27
CA ALA A 299 15.30 -27.96 -10.35
C ALA A 299 14.82 -26.87 -11.33
N ALA A 300 15.39 -25.67 -11.26
CA ALA A 300 15.08 -24.58 -12.20
C ALA A 300 15.47 -24.92 -13.66
N LEU A 301 16.61 -25.59 -13.89
CA LEU A 301 17.03 -26.09 -15.22
C LEU A 301 16.04 -27.10 -15.79
N ARG A 302 15.49 -27.96 -14.93
CA ARG A 302 14.49 -28.98 -15.29
C ARG A 302 13.07 -28.41 -15.47
N GLY A 303 12.87 -27.12 -15.21
CA GLY A 303 11.59 -26.44 -15.35
C GLY A 303 10.66 -26.60 -14.14
N GLU A 304 11.19 -26.97 -12.97
CA GLU A 304 10.42 -27.11 -11.75
C GLU A 304 9.85 -25.77 -11.23
N PRO A 305 8.76 -25.78 -10.42
CA PRO A 305 7.99 -24.60 -10.04
C PRO A 305 8.69 -23.57 -9.14
N VAL A 306 10.01 -23.60 -8.98
CA VAL A 306 10.77 -22.65 -8.12
C VAL A 306 10.54 -21.19 -8.56
N LEU A 307 10.42 -20.94 -9.88
CA LEU A 307 10.14 -19.62 -10.48
C LEU A 307 8.66 -19.21 -10.44
N PHE A 308 7.76 -20.13 -10.12
CA PHE A 308 6.32 -20.00 -10.34
C PHE A 308 5.50 -20.03 -9.03
N ARG A 309 6.11 -19.92 -7.85
CA ARG A 309 5.39 -19.89 -6.56
C ARG A 309 5.20 -18.45 -6.06
N VAL A 310 4.06 -18.20 -5.41
CA VAL A 310 3.86 -16.97 -4.62
C VAL A 310 4.66 -17.11 -3.33
N GLY A 311 5.80 -16.41 -3.26
CA GLY A 311 6.77 -16.57 -2.17
C GLY A 311 6.30 -15.91 -0.87
N ALA A 312 6.22 -16.68 0.22
CA ALA A 312 5.92 -16.12 1.54
C ALA A 312 6.97 -15.08 1.98
N GLY A 313 8.26 -15.28 1.67
CA GLY A 313 9.31 -14.29 1.96
C GLY A 313 9.15 -12.97 1.20
N GLU A 314 8.69 -13.02 -0.07
CA GLU A 314 8.38 -11.81 -0.84
C GLU A 314 7.19 -11.05 -0.23
N ALA A 315 6.17 -11.79 0.18
CA ALA A 315 5.00 -11.25 0.86
C ALA A 315 5.35 -10.62 2.20
N LEU A 316 6.19 -11.28 3.01
CA LEU A 316 6.72 -10.73 4.25
C LEU A 316 7.49 -9.43 4.01
N GLY A 317 8.39 -9.41 3.02
CA GLY A 317 9.17 -8.21 2.68
C GLY A 317 8.31 -7.05 2.18
N ALA A 318 7.33 -7.33 1.31
CA ALA A 318 6.36 -6.33 0.83
C ALA A 318 5.48 -5.81 1.97
N GLY A 319 5.07 -6.69 2.90
CA GLY A 319 4.32 -6.34 4.08
C GLY A 319 5.11 -5.47 5.03
N LEU A 320 6.36 -5.85 5.35
CA LEU A 320 7.27 -5.04 6.17
C LEU A 320 7.41 -3.64 5.58
N LEU A 321 7.76 -3.55 4.29
CA LEU A 321 7.85 -2.26 3.58
C LEU A 321 6.57 -1.45 3.72
N LEU A 322 5.41 -2.03 3.44
CA LEU A 322 4.13 -1.32 3.55
C LEU A 322 3.88 -0.85 5.00
N GLY A 323 4.14 -1.72 5.97
CA GLY A 323 3.94 -1.47 7.39
C GLY A 323 4.80 -0.34 7.92
N TYR A 324 6.07 -0.23 7.51
CA TYR A 324 6.93 0.86 7.99
C TYR A 324 6.95 2.10 7.09
N ALA A 325 6.76 1.95 5.77
CA ALA A 325 6.83 3.06 4.83
C ALA A 325 5.58 3.91 4.84
N TYR A 326 4.40 3.30 4.99
CA TYR A 326 3.15 4.05 4.88
C TYR A 326 3.05 5.14 5.95
N PRO A 327 3.25 4.86 7.26
CA PRO A 327 3.14 5.90 8.27
C PRO A 327 4.17 7.01 8.08
N LEU A 328 5.38 6.62 7.71
CA LEU A 328 6.49 7.53 7.48
C LEU A 328 6.21 8.49 6.33
N LEU A 329 5.79 7.98 5.17
CA LEU A 329 5.53 8.80 3.99
C LEU A 329 4.29 9.67 4.19
N SER A 330 3.26 9.15 4.88
CA SER A 330 2.08 9.94 5.26
C SER A 330 2.46 11.09 6.19
N PHE A 331 3.31 10.85 7.20
CA PHE A 331 3.85 11.89 8.09
C PHE A 331 4.69 12.93 7.32
N LEU A 332 5.66 12.50 6.49
CA LEU A 332 6.47 13.45 5.75
C LEU A 332 5.64 14.32 4.81
N LEU A 333 4.64 13.72 4.15
CA LEU A 333 3.78 14.45 3.21
C LEU A 333 2.74 15.32 3.93
N SER A 334 2.37 15.02 5.19
CA SER A 334 1.50 15.90 6.00
C SER A 334 2.15 17.26 6.27
N ASN A 335 3.48 17.28 6.40
CA ASN A 335 4.26 18.48 6.62
C ASN A 335 4.45 19.33 5.34
N VAL A 336 4.34 18.72 4.16
CA VAL A 336 4.51 19.41 2.86
C VAL A 336 3.16 19.83 2.26
N LEU A 337 2.12 19.02 2.45
CA LEU A 337 0.78 19.22 1.91
C LEU A 337 -0.26 19.25 3.05
N PRO A 338 -0.32 20.34 3.84
CA PRO A 338 -1.29 20.44 4.92
C PRO A 338 -2.73 20.49 4.37
N GLY A 339 -3.65 19.78 5.02
CA GLY A 339 -5.09 19.83 4.72
C GLY A 339 -5.59 18.85 3.63
N THR A 340 -4.72 18.04 3.01
CA THR A 340 -5.11 17.11 1.93
C THR A 340 -5.02 15.63 2.34
N THR A 341 -5.60 15.25 3.48
CA THR A 341 -5.42 13.92 4.12
C THR A 341 -5.72 12.75 3.18
N PHE A 342 -6.89 12.72 2.54
CA PHE A 342 -7.28 11.62 1.64
C PHE A 342 -6.38 11.50 0.41
N VAL A 343 -6.12 12.61 -0.29
CA VAL A 343 -5.30 12.62 -1.51
C VAL A 343 -3.86 12.21 -1.22
N ARG A 344 -3.31 12.71 -0.11
CA ARG A 344 -1.99 12.35 0.41
C ARG A 344 -1.89 10.85 0.66
N ASP A 345 -2.83 10.31 1.42
CA ASP A 345 -2.81 8.91 1.86
C ASP A 345 -3.04 7.95 0.69
N TRP A 346 -3.89 8.32 -0.27
CA TRP A 346 -4.02 7.58 -1.53
C TRP A 346 -2.75 7.63 -2.37
N ALA A 347 -2.06 8.78 -2.46
CA ALA A 347 -0.80 8.86 -3.20
C ALA A 347 0.26 7.92 -2.59
N VAL A 348 0.39 7.92 -1.27
CA VAL A 348 1.30 7.00 -0.54
C VAL A 348 0.91 5.54 -0.80
N GLY A 349 -0.36 5.19 -0.64
CA GLY A 349 -0.82 3.83 -0.85
C GLY A 349 -0.74 3.36 -2.30
N LEU A 350 -0.95 4.23 -3.30
CA LEU A 350 -0.77 3.88 -4.71
C LEU A 350 0.69 3.59 -5.05
N VAL A 351 1.64 4.38 -4.54
CA VAL A 351 3.08 4.16 -4.76
C VAL A 351 3.55 2.85 -4.10
N LEU A 352 3.21 2.66 -2.82
CA LEU A 352 3.58 1.45 -2.09
C LEU A 352 2.84 0.22 -2.63
N GLY A 353 1.57 0.40 -2.98
CA GLY A 353 0.71 -0.63 -3.53
C GLY A 353 1.15 -1.09 -4.92
N ALA A 354 1.66 -0.19 -5.77
CA ALA A 354 2.30 -0.55 -7.03
C ALA A 354 3.49 -1.48 -6.83
N CYS A 355 4.30 -1.24 -5.82
CA CYS A 355 5.50 -2.03 -5.56
C CYS A 355 5.16 -3.39 -4.95
N ALA A 356 4.23 -3.42 -4.00
CA ALA A 356 3.71 -4.67 -3.43
C ALA A 356 2.99 -5.52 -4.49
N ALA A 357 2.17 -4.92 -5.36
CA ALA A 357 1.47 -5.61 -6.43
C ALA A 357 2.43 -6.10 -7.52
N ALA A 358 3.44 -5.33 -7.91
CA ALA A 358 4.45 -5.79 -8.87
C ALA A 358 5.12 -7.09 -8.42
N ALA A 359 5.41 -7.22 -7.11
CA ALA A 359 6.01 -8.43 -6.55
C ALA A 359 4.99 -9.58 -6.44
N LEU A 360 3.85 -9.34 -5.77
CA LEU A 360 2.89 -10.37 -5.41
C LEU A 360 1.93 -10.74 -6.54
N ALA A 361 1.42 -9.76 -7.26
CA ALA A 361 0.60 -10.04 -8.44
C ALA A 361 1.47 -10.63 -9.55
N GLY A 362 2.68 -10.12 -9.76
CA GLY A 362 3.62 -10.71 -10.71
C GLY A 362 3.87 -12.20 -10.45
N SER A 363 4.12 -12.59 -9.19
CA SER A 363 4.34 -14.00 -8.83
C SER A 363 3.07 -14.84 -8.94
N ALA A 364 1.90 -14.31 -8.56
CA ALA A 364 0.61 -15.00 -8.72
C ALA A 364 0.26 -15.25 -10.20
N TRP A 365 0.52 -14.29 -11.09
CA TRP A 365 0.26 -14.45 -12.52
C TRP A 365 1.17 -15.52 -13.15
N ARG A 366 2.45 -15.58 -12.76
CA ARG A 366 3.36 -16.66 -13.16
C ARG A 366 2.93 -18.02 -12.60
N ALA A 367 2.46 -18.06 -11.35
CA ALA A 367 1.92 -19.28 -10.76
C ALA A 367 0.71 -19.83 -11.52
N VAL A 368 -0.19 -18.94 -11.95
CA VAL A 368 -1.36 -19.33 -12.74
C VAL A 368 -0.98 -19.75 -14.16
N GLN A 369 -0.01 -19.08 -14.80
CA GLN A 369 0.50 -19.51 -16.10
C GLN A 369 1.05 -20.94 -16.04
N HIS A 370 1.88 -21.24 -15.04
CA HIS A 370 2.41 -22.59 -14.86
C HIS A 370 1.30 -23.60 -14.58
N ALA A 371 0.33 -23.28 -13.70
CA ALA A 371 -0.81 -24.15 -13.44
C ALA A 371 -1.69 -24.41 -14.69
N LEU A 372 -1.83 -23.42 -15.58
CA LEU A 372 -2.54 -23.59 -16.86
C LEU A 372 -1.76 -24.46 -17.86
N ALA A 373 -0.44 -24.33 -17.89
CA ALA A 373 0.43 -25.13 -18.77
C ALA A 373 0.47 -26.61 -18.35
N GLU A 374 0.50 -26.87 -17.05
CA GLU A 374 0.49 -28.21 -16.44
C GLU A 374 -0.92 -28.81 -16.30
N GLN A 375 -1.97 -28.11 -16.73
CA GLN A 375 -3.37 -28.53 -16.56
C GLN A 375 -3.71 -28.93 -15.11
N ALA A 376 -3.17 -28.20 -14.14
CA ALA A 376 -3.27 -28.56 -12.73
C ALA A 376 -4.72 -28.47 -12.20
N ASP A 377 -5.15 -29.49 -11.45
CA ASP A 377 -6.50 -29.57 -10.84
C ASP A 377 -6.76 -28.52 -9.75
N ARG A 378 -5.69 -27.97 -9.15
CA ARG A 378 -5.78 -27.06 -8.01
C ARG A 378 -5.19 -25.69 -8.32
N ALA A 379 -5.92 -24.65 -7.92
CA ALA A 379 -5.43 -23.28 -7.99
C ALA A 379 -4.23 -23.06 -7.05
N PRO A 380 -3.28 -22.15 -7.40
CA PRO A 380 -2.16 -21.80 -6.54
C PRO A 380 -2.60 -21.44 -5.11
N ALA A 381 -1.87 -21.96 -4.12
CA ALA A 381 -2.13 -21.66 -2.72
C ALA A 381 -1.65 -20.24 -2.37
N THR A 382 -2.53 -19.43 -1.78
CA THR A 382 -2.25 -18.03 -1.43
C THR A 382 -2.12 -17.78 0.08
N TRP A 383 -2.56 -18.73 0.92
CA TRP A 383 -2.73 -18.49 2.36
C TRP A 383 -1.40 -18.16 3.06
N ARG A 384 -0.30 -18.84 2.70
CA ARG A 384 1.04 -18.58 3.27
C ARG A 384 1.52 -17.18 2.93
N ALA A 385 1.25 -16.73 1.71
CA ALA A 385 1.59 -15.38 1.28
C ALA A 385 0.69 -14.33 1.97
N ALA A 386 -0.61 -14.60 2.17
CA ALA A 386 -1.49 -13.71 2.91
C ALA A 386 -1.06 -13.55 4.38
N LEU A 387 -0.73 -14.67 5.04
CA LEU A 387 -0.22 -14.67 6.40
C LEU A 387 1.10 -13.90 6.50
N ALA A 388 2.04 -14.16 5.59
CA ALA A 388 3.32 -13.49 5.57
C ALA A 388 3.20 -11.99 5.27
N LEU A 389 2.35 -11.60 4.33
CA LEU A 389 2.04 -10.19 4.03
C LEU A 389 1.49 -9.47 5.26
N THR A 390 0.51 -10.09 5.92
CA THR A 390 -0.11 -9.55 7.14
C THR A 390 0.89 -9.42 8.27
N ALA A 391 1.63 -10.50 8.56
CA ALA A 391 2.68 -10.49 9.58
C ALA A 391 3.74 -9.42 9.29
N GLY A 392 4.09 -9.22 8.02
CA GLY A 392 5.01 -8.17 7.61
C GLY A 392 4.46 -6.77 7.90
N VAL A 393 3.21 -6.48 7.51
CA VAL A 393 2.57 -5.18 7.79
C VAL A 393 2.55 -4.89 9.28
N LEU A 394 2.10 -5.85 10.10
CA LEU A 394 2.03 -5.69 11.55
C LEU A 394 3.42 -5.54 12.19
N ALA A 395 4.40 -6.33 11.76
CA ALA A 395 5.79 -6.20 12.24
C ALA A 395 6.40 -4.84 11.84
N GLY A 396 6.10 -4.33 10.65
CA GLY A 396 6.50 -3.00 10.21
C GLY A 396 5.90 -1.88 11.07
N GLN A 397 4.64 -2.02 11.47
CA GLN A 397 3.95 -1.09 12.38
C GLN A 397 4.56 -1.07 13.79
N VAL A 398 5.15 -2.18 14.24
CA VAL A 398 5.90 -2.27 15.50
C VAL A 398 7.31 -1.69 15.34
N ALA A 399 7.93 -1.86 14.18
CA ALA A 399 9.28 -1.37 13.88
C ALA A 399 9.36 0.15 13.81
N VAL A 400 8.32 0.81 13.29
CA VAL A 400 8.26 2.27 13.18
C VAL A 400 8.08 2.92 14.55
N PRO A 401 8.88 3.95 14.89
CA PRO A 401 8.63 4.77 16.07
C PRO A 401 7.24 5.40 15.99
N ALA A 402 6.56 5.53 17.14
CA ALA A 402 5.28 6.23 17.18
C ALA A 402 5.45 7.65 16.59
N MET A 403 4.72 7.95 15.52
CA MET A 403 4.74 9.26 14.90
C MET A 403 3.52 10.04 15.39
N PRO A 404 3.68 11.33 15.72
CA PRO A 404 2.54 12.22 15.90
C PRO A 404 1.66 12.17 14.65
N GLU A 405 0.33 12.23 14.82
CA GLU A 405 -0.67 12.29 13.72
C GLU A 405 -0.87 11.03 12.89
N VAL A 406 0.02 10.04 12.97
CA VAL A 406 -0.09 8.82 12.17
C VAL A 406 -0.31 7.62 13.08
N GLY A 407 -1.57 7.23 13.20
CA GLY A 407 -1.98 6.10 14.03
C GLY A 407 -1.21 4.83 13.70
N SER A 408 -0.98 4.01 14.73
CA SER A 408 -0.23 2.76 14.62
C SER A 408 -1.04 1.61 15.17
N TRP A 409 -1.07 0.50 14.44
CA TRP A 409 -1.65 -0.74 14.94
C TRP A 409 -1.02 -1.18 16.26
N ALA A 410 0.29 -0.94 16.44
CA ALA A 410 0.99 -1.31 17.67
C ALA A 410 0.50 -0.52 18.90
N MET A 411 0.05 0.73 18.71
CA MET A 411 -0.54 1.54 19.77
C MET A 411 -1.92 0.99 20.16
N ILE A 412 -2.77 0.72 19.16
CA ILE A 412 -4.10 0.14 19.37
C ILE A 412 -4.00 -1.22 20.07
N ALA A 413 -3.11 -2.10 19.63
CA ALA A 413 -2.94 -3.44 20.21
C ALA A 413 -2.42 -3.42 21.65
N ARG A 414 -1.68 -2.37 22.06
CA ARG A 414 -1.23 -2.19 23.45
C ARG A 414 -2.33 -1.60 24.33
N ALA A 415 -3.11 -0.67 23.80
CA ALA A 415 -4.22 -0.06 24.52
C ALA A 415 -5.39 -1.03 24.69
N GLU A 416 -5.81 -1.68 23.60
CA GLU A 416 -6.96 -2.58 23.53
C GLU A 416 -6.60 -3.86 22.74
N PRO A 417 -6.07 -4.92 23.39
CA PRO A 417 -5.55 -6.11 22.72
C PRO A 417 -6.57 -6.84 21.85
N LEU A 418 -7.83 -6.90 22.28
CA LEU A 418 -8.92 -7.51 21.50
C LEU A 418 -9.11 -6.76 20.17
N PHE A 419 -9.05 -5.43 20.22
CA PHE A 419 -9.22 -4.58 19.05
C PHE A 419 -8.04 -4.69 18.08
N GLY A 420 -6.82 -4.74 18.62
CA GLY A 420 -5.62 -5.09 17.87
C GLY A 420 -5.74 -6.44 17.16
N ALA A 421 -6.27 -7.47 17.84
CA ALA A 421 -6.48 -8.79 17.25
C ALA A 421 -7.54 -8.80 16.14
N VAL A 422 -8.67 -8.11 16.34
CA VAL A 422 -9.75 -7.98 15.33
C VAL A 422 -9.24 -7.29 14.07
N THR A 423 -8.54 -6.17 14.22
CA THR A 423 -7.98 -5.42 13.08
C THR A 423 -6.88 -6.19 12.33
N ALA A 424 -6.07 -6.99 13.05
CA ALA A 424 -5.09 -7.90 12.46
C ALA A 424 -5.75 -9.06 11.68
N LEU A 425 -6.83 -9.65 12.23
CA LEU A 425 -7.60 -10.68 11.54
C LEU A 425 -8.28 -10.13 10.29
N ALA A 426 -8.87 -8.93 10.37
CA ALA A 426 -9.46 -8.24 9.23
C ALA A 426 -8.40 -8.02 8.13
N LEU A 427 -7.20 -7.56 8.50
CA LEU A 427 -6.08 -7.40 7.55
C LEU A 427 -5.71 -8.73 6.88
N LEU A 428 -5.67 -9.84 7.62
CA LEU A 428 -5.40 -11.18 7.08
C LEU A 428 -6.45 -11.62 6.06
N VAL A 429 -7.72 -11.48 6.41
CA VAL A 429 -8.85 -11.82 5.54
C VAL A 429 -8.76 -11.01 4.25
N LEU A 430 -8.52 -9.71 4.35
CA LEU A 430 -8.45 -8.83 3.20
C LEU A 430 -7.22 -9.11 2.31
N CYS A 431 -6.05 -9.38 2.90
CA CYS A 431 -4.87 -9.83 2.15
C CYS A 431 -5.14 -11.14 1.39
N GLN A 432 -5.85 -12.08 2.03
CA GLN A 432 -6.21 -13.36 1.42
C GLN A 432 -7.23 -13.19 0.29
N VAL A 433 -8.26 -12.35 0.48
CA VAL A 433 -9.24 -12.02 -0.55
C VAL A 433 -8.55 -11.38 -1.74
N TYR A 434 -7.66 -10.41 -1.52
CA TYR A 434 -6.88 -9.77 -2.57
C TYR A 434 -6.06 -10.78 -3.38
N LEU A 435 -5.26 -11.64 -2.73
CA LEU A 435 -4.44 -12.62 -3.44
C LEU A 435 -5.29 -13.65 -4.22
N ARG A 436 -6.43 -14.07 -3.67
CA ARG A 436 -7.38 -14.93 -4.39
C ARG A 436 -8.00 -14.23 -5.59
N TRP A 437 -8.33 -12.95 -5.45
CA TRP A 437 -8.82 -12.12 -6.55
C TRP A 437 -7.78 -11.96 -7.66
N VAL A 438 -6.50 -11.78 -7.32
CA VAL A 438 -5.40 -11.73 -8.30
C VAL A 438 -5.30 -13.06 -9.06
N VAL A 439 -5.33 -14.20 -8.35
CA VAL A 439 -5.28 -15.53 -8.96
C VAL A 439 -6.48 -15.74 -9.90
N LEU A 440 -7.69 -15.41 -9.47
CA LEU A 440 -8.89 -15.48 -10.30
C LEU A 440 -8.77 -14.61 -11.55
N SER A 441 -8.29 -13.39 -11.39
CA SER A 441 -8.07 -12.45 -12.49
C SER A 441 -7.04 -12.99 -13.50
N ALA A 442 -5.95 -13.59 -13.03
CA ALA A 442 -4.96 -14.22 -13.89
C ALA A 442 -5.57 -15.39 -14.68
N TYR A 443 -6.36 -16.27 -14.03
CA TYR A 443 -6.99 -17.41 -14.70
C TYR A 443 -7.92 -16.97 -15.85
N THR A 444 -8.77 -16.00 -15.58
CA THR A 444 -9.76 -15.51 -16.54
C THR A 444 -9.13 -14.73 -17.69
N ARG A 445 -7.94 -14.16 -17.49
CA ARG A 445 -7.27 -13.28 -18.46
C ARG A 445 -6.12 -13.94 -19.24
N LEU A 446 -5.59 -15.06 -18.74
CA LEU A 446 -4.56 -15.85 -19.43
C LEU A 446 -5.17 -16.95 -20.31
N ARG A 447 -6.37 -17.45 -19.99
CA ARG A 447 -7.05 -18.44 -20.83
C ARG A 447 -7.38 -17.86 -22.22
N GLY A 448 -6.86 -18.51 -23.27
CA GLY A 448 -7.15 -18.17 -24.66
C GLY A 448 -6.65 -16.79 -25.13
N THR A 449 -5.74 -16.14 -24.39
CA THR A 449 -5.18 -14.85 -24.81
C THR A 449 -3.99 -15.03 -25.75
N PRO A 450 -3.95 -14.37 -26.92
CA PRO A 450 -2.79 -14.41 -27.81
C PRO A 450 -1.63 -13.53 -27.32
N ARG A 451 -1.84 -12.72 -26.27
CA ARG A 451 -0.84 -11.75 -25.75
C ARG A 451 -0.76 -11.82 -24.21
N PRO A 452 -0.20 -12.90 -23.63
CA PRO A 452 -0.17 -13.10 -22.18
C PRO A 452 0.57 -11.99 -21.43
N GLY A 453 1.70 -11.51 -21.96
CA GLY A 453 2.49 -10.43 -21.34
C GLY A 453 1.72 -9.12 -21.17
N ARG A 454 0.95 -8.68 -22.19
CA ARG A 454 0.10 -7.47 -22.08
C ARG A 454 -1.03 -7.66 -21.07
N SER A 455 -1.62 -8.85 -21.05
CA SER A 455 -2.67 -9.22 -20.10
C SER A 455 -2.16 -9.15 -18.65
N ALA A 456 -0.97 -9.70 -18.40
CA ALA A 456 -0.34 -9.65 -17.10
C ALA A 456 0.10 -8.25 -16.70
N ALA A 457 0.68 -7.46 -17.60
CA ALA A 457 1.05 -6.07 -17.30
C ALA A 457 -0.18 -5.24 -16.88
N PHE A 458 -1.29 -5.34 -17.63
CA PHE A 458 -2.54 -4.68 -17.28
C PHE A 458 -3.12 -5.19 -15.97
N GLY A 459 -3.05 -6.51 -15.75
CA GLY A 459 -3.50 -7.13 -14.51
C GLY A 459 -2.72 -6.70 -13.28
N VAL A 460 -1.39 -6.71 -13.35
CA VAL A 460 -0.52 -6.24 -12.27
C VAL A 460 -0.77 -4.76 -11.97
N THR A 461 -0.93 -3.92 -12.99
CA THR A 461 -1.26 -2.49 -12.83
C THR A 461 -2.64 -2.29 -12.18
N THR A 462 -3.62 -3.09 -12.58
CA THR A 462 -4.95 -3.10 -11.96
C THR A 462 -4.87 -3.54 -10.50
N SER A 463 -4.07 -4.57 -10.20
CA SER A 463 -3.85 -5.03 -8.82
C SER A 463 -3.15 -3.98 -7.96
N ALA A 464 -2.22 -3.20 -8.53
CA ALA A 464 -1.56 -2.09 -7.86
C ALA A 464 -2.54 -1.02 -7.39
N ALA A 465 -3.45 -0.58 -8.27
CA ALA A 465 -4.46 0.42 -7.92
C ALA A 465 -5.41 -0.10 -6.84
N VAL A 466 -5.92 -1.34 -7.01
CA VAL A 466 -6.86 -1.95 -6.04
C VAL A 466 -6.22 -2.13 -4.67
N PHE A 467 -5.00 -2.69 -4.63
CA PHE A 467 -4.30 -2.92 -3.37
C PHE A 467 -3.89 -1.61 -2.71
N GLY A 468 -3.40 -0.63 -3.48
CA GLY A 468 -2.96 0.66 -2.95
C GLY A 468 -4.09 1.45 -2.31
N LEU A 469 -5.23 1.57 -2.99
CA LEU A 469 -6.42 2.25 -2.45
C LEU A 469 -6.96 1.53 -1.22
N TRP A 470 -7.07 0.21 -1.28
CA TRP A 470 -7.56 -0.58 -0.14
C TRP A 470 -6.61 -0.49 1.07
N ALA A 471 -5.30 -0.61 0.87
CA ALA A 471 -4.31 -0.48 1.94
C ALA A 471 -4.38 0.93 2.56
N SER A 472 -4.55 1.97 1.74
CA SER A 472 -4.72 3.35 2.22
C SER A 472 -5.90 3.47 3.18
N THR A 473 -7.04 2.89 2.81
CA THR A 473 -8.24 2.88 3.65
C THR A 473 -8.00 2.18 4.99
N TRP A 474 -7.25 1.07 5.00
CA TRP A 474 -6.91 0.37 6.23
C TRP A 474 -6.04 1.23 7.16
N PHE A 475 -5.00 1.88 6.63
CA PHE A 475 -4.16 2.79 7.43
C PHE A 475 -4.92 4.04 7.89
N MET A 476 -5.81 4.57 7.07
CA MET A 476 -6.67 5.69 7.45
C MET A 476 -7.61 5.29 8.59
N ALA A 477 -8.19 4.09 8.54
CA ALA A 477 -8.99 3.55 9.63
C ALA A 477 -8.16 3.41 10.92
N LEU A 478 -6.91 2.93 10.83
CA LEU A 478 -6.01 2.90 11.98
C LEU A 478 -5.69 4.29 12.53
N ALA A 479 -5.51 5.28 11.65
CA ALA A 479 -5.28 6.67 12.07
C ALA A 479 -6.46 7.18 12.89
N MET A 480 -7.69 6.99 12.40
CA MET A 480 -8.92 7.37 13.11
C MET A 480 -9.06 6.66 14.46
N LEU A 481 -8.75 5.37 14.51
CA LEU A 481 -8.81 4.54 15.72
C LEU A 481 -7.73 4.86 16.75
N SER A 482 -6.58 5.37 16.29
CA SER A 482 -5.50 5.78 17.18
C SER A 482 -5.74 7.20 17.71
N SER A 483 -6.39 8.05 16.92
CA SER A 483 -6.67 9.44 17.28
C SER A 483 -7.91 9.60 18.18
N SER A 484 -8.87 8.69 18.05
CA SER A 484 -10.05 8.60 18.90
C SER A 484 -9.97 7.29 19.66
N TYR A 485 -9.77 7.33 21.00
CA TYR A 485 -9.70 6.17 21.89
C TYR A 485 -10.48 4.96 21.33
N PRO A 486 -9.83 3.79 21.10
CA PRO A 486 -10.40 2.72 20.28
C PRO A 486 -11.66 2.14 20.94
N THR A 487 -12.81 2.47 20.36
CA THR A 487 -14.13 1.96 20.77
C THR A 487 -14.83 1.29 19.59
N TRP A 488 -15.82 0.45 19.87
CA TRP A 488 -16.67 -0.14 18.83
C TRP A 488 -17.40 0.91 17.98
N GLN A 489 -17.73 2.06 18.57
CA GLN A 489 -18.32 3.19 17.85
C GLN A 489 -17.32 3.78 16.84
N THR A 490 -16.07 4.05 17.27
CA THR A 490 -15.02 4.54 16.36
C THR A 490 -14.69 3.53 15.26
N LEU A 491 -14.77 2.22 15.53
CA LEU A 491 -14.67 1.19 14.49
C LEU A 491 -15.79 1.31 13.47
N GLY A 492 -17.03 1.46 13.93
CA GLY A 492 -18.20 1.64 13.09
C GLY A 492 -18.07 2.87 12.19
N VAL A 493 -17.58 3.99 12.72
CA VAL A 493 -17.33 5.21 11.94
C VAL A 493 -16.22 4.99 10.90
N ALA A 494 -15.10 4.36 11.28
CA ALA A 494 -14.01 4.07 10.35
C ALA A 494 -14.46 3.15 9.20
N VAL A 495 -15.23 2.10 9.52
CA VAL A 495 -15.83 1.19 8.53
C VAL A 495 -16.87 1.91 7.66
N GLY A 496 -17.74 2.72 8.25
CA GLY A 496 -18.73 3.51 7.53
C GLY A 496 -18.09 4.50 6.54
N THR A 497 -17.06 5.22 7.00
CA THR A 497 -16.28 6.15 6.17
C THR A 497 -15.59 5.42 5.00
N ALA A 498 -15.06 4.22 5.25
CA ALA A 498 -14.50 3.37 4.21
C ALA A 498 -15.56 2.96 3.17
N VAL A 499 -16.71 2.46 3.61
CA VAL A 499 -17.80 1.97 2.74
C VAL A 499 -18.41 3.10 1.91
N LEU A 500 -18.55 4.29 2.49
CA LEU A 500 -19.12 5.47 1.82
C LEU A 500 -18.11 6.18 0.91
N ASN A 501 -16.85 5.76 0.90
CA ASN A 501 -15.84 6.39 0.07
C ASN A 501 -16.07 6.08 -1.42
N PRO A 502 -16.37 7.08 -2.27
CA PRO A 502 -16.72 6.84 -3.68
C PRO A 502 -15.55 6.24 -4.47
N VAL A 503 -14.31 6.55 -4.08
CA VAL A 503 -13.10 5.98 -4.70
C VAL A 503 -12.98 4.49 -4.34
N LEU A 504 -13.26 4.11 -3.09
CA LEU A 504 -13.25 2.70 -2.69
C LEU A 504 -14.40 1.93 -3.33
N ALA A 505 -15.60 2.51 -3.41
CA ALA A 505 -16.74 1.91 -4.08
C ALA A 505 -16.44 1.65 -5.57
N ALA A 506 -15.85 2.64 -6.27
CA ALA A 506 -15.39 2.47 -7.65
C ALA A 506 -14.29 1.39 -7.76
N CYS A 507 -13.38 1.31 -6.79
CA CYS A 507 -12.35 0.29 -6.72
C CYS A 507 -12.94 -1.12 -6.53
N VAL A 508 -13.94 -1.29 -5.67
CA VAL A 508 -14.64 -2.58 -5.47
C VAL A 508 -15.40 -2.96 -6.74
N ALA A 509 -16.13 -2.03 -7.35
CA ALA A 509 -16.82 -2.25 -8.61
C ALA A 509 -15.83 -2.69 -9.70
N TRP A 510 -14.72 -1.99 -9.86
CA TRP A 510 -13.64 -2.37 -10.78
C TRP A 510 -13.06 -3.76 -10.45
N GLY A 511 -12.86 -4.06 -9.17
CA GLY A 511 -12.42 -5.36 -8.68
C GLY A 511 -13.37 -6.49 -9.10
N CYS A 512 -14.69 -6.28 -9.05
CA CYS A 512 -15.66 -7.25 -9.52
C CYS A 512 -15.67 -7.38 -11.06
N LEU A 513 -15.56 -6.26 -11.78
CA LEU A 513 -15.65 -6.22 -13.24
C LEU A 513 -14.45 -6.82 -13.94
N TYR A 514 -13.26 -6.61 -13.38
CA TYR A 514 -12.02 -7.01 -14.03
C TYR A 514 -11.94 -8.52 -14.34
N PRO A 515 -12.16 -9.45 -13.39
CA PRO A 515 -12.20 -10.88 -13.68
C PRO A 515 -13.45 -11.28 -14.48
N LEU A 516 -14.60 -10.62 -14.27
CA LEU A 516 -15.84 -10.91 -14.98
C LEU A 516 -15.71 -10.64 -16.49
N ALA A 517 -15.12 -9.52 -16.88
CA ALA A 517 -14.83 -9.22 -18.28
C ALA A 517 -13.89 -10.26 -18.91
N GLY A 518 -13.02 -10.91 -18.13
CA GLY A 518 -12.21 -12.05 -18.59
C GLY A 518 -13.07 -13.28 -18.92
N LEU A 519 -14.04 -13.61 -18.06
CA LEU A 519 -14.99 -14.71 -18.29
C LEU A 519 -15.86 -14.46 -19.54
N LEU A 520 -16.29 -13.21 -19.75
CA LEU A 520 -17.18 -12.82 -20.84
C LEU A 520 -16.48 -12.68 -22.22
N ARG A 521 -15.14 -12.61 -22.28
CA ARG A 521 -14.35 -12.49 -23.54
C ARG A 521 -14.50 -13.67 -24.50
N THR A 522 -15.11 -14.77 -24.05
CA THR A 522 -15.35 -15.96 -24.88
C THR A 522 -16.38 -15.74 -25.98
N THR A 523 -17.12 -14.61 -26.00
CA THR A 523 -18.12 -14.29 -27.02
C THR A 523 -17.92 -12.86 -27.57
N ARG A 524 -17.46 -12.71 -28.83
CA ARG A 524 -17.08 -11.42 -29.46
C ARG A 524 -18.17 -10.31 -29.46
N GLY A 525 -19.43 -10.62 -29.15
CA GLY A 525 -20.56 -9.68 -29.10
C GLY A 525 -20.94 -9.13 -27.72
N THR A 526 -20.32 -9.58 -26.62
CA THR A 526 -20.75 -9.26 -25.24
C THR A 526 -20.15 -7.98 -24.67
N TRP A 527 -18.98 -7.54 -25.13
CA TRP A 527 -18.38 -6.31 -24.62
C TRP A 527 -19.16 -5.05 -25.08
N ARG A 528 -19.57 -5.01 -26.37
CA ARG A 528 -20.47 -3.97 -26.90
C ARG A 528 -21.84 -4.04 -26.24
N ALA A 529 -22.30 -5.23 -25.85
CA ALA A 529 -23.52 -5.44 -25.07
C ALA A 529 -23.48 -4.72 -23.75
N TRP A 530 -22.37 -4.93 -23.06
CA TRP A 530 -22.15 -4.46 -21.72
C TRP A 530 -22.02 -2.94 -21.71
N LEU A 531 -21.24 -2.36 -22.63
CA LEU A 531 -21.18 -0.91 -22.82
C LEU A 531 -22.56 -0.32 -23.18
N SER A 532 -23.30 -0.97 -24.07
CA SER A 532 -24.65 -0.52 -24.43
C SER A 532 -25.60 -0.61 -23.24
N GLY A 533 -25.45 -1.61 -22.36
CA GLY A 533 -26.26 -1.76 -21.15
C GLY A 533 -25.93 -0.76 -20.07
N VAL A 534 -24.65 -0.45 -19.87
CA VAL A 534 -24.24 0.66 -18.98
C VAL A 534 -24.77 1.98 -19.54
N ALA A 535 -24.64 2.23 -20.85
CA ALA A 535 -25.18 3.43 -21.49
C ALA A 535 -26.71 3.52 -21.41
N LEU A 536 -27.43 2.40 -21.58
CA LEU A 536 -28.89 2.35 -21.48
C LEU A 536 -29.38 2.58 -20.06
N ILE A 537 -28.66 2.08 -19.05
CA ILE A 537 -29.00 2.30 -17.63
C ILE A 537 -28.72 3.76 -17.25
N VAL A 538 -27.59 4.32 -17.68
CA VAL A 538 -27.24 5.74 -17.44
C VAL A 538 -28.20 6.68 -18.18
N ALA A 539 -28.66 6.35 -19.39
CA ALA A 539 -29.59 7.20 -20.15
C ALA A 539 -31.08 6.96 -19.81
N GLY A 540 -31.45 5.74 -19.42
CA GLY A 540 -32.82 5.37 -19.07
C GLY A 540 -33.22 5.79 -17.65
N PHE A 541 -32.23 5.98 -16.77
CA PHE A 541 -32.47 6.47 -15.42
C PHE A 541 -33.12 7.86 -15.38
N PRO A 542 -32.63 8.89 -16.10
CA PRO A 542 -33.33 10.17 -16.23
C PRO A 542 -34.76 10.05 -16.75
N ALA A 543 -35.02 9.18 -17.73
CA ALA A 543 -36.34 9.02 -18.34
C ALA A 543 -37.40 8.47 -17.36
N VAL A 544 -37.00 7.64 -16.38
CA VAL A 544 -37.88 7.12 -15.31
C VAL A 544 -37.98 8.10 -14.14
N MET A 545 -36.92 8.86 -13.85
CA MET A 545 -36.87 9.76 -12.70
C MET A 545 -37.46 11.15 -12.96
N LEU A 546 -37.38 11.68 -14.19
CA LEU A 546 -37.91 13.00 -14.54
C LEU A 546 -39.43 13.15 -14.30
N PRO A 547 -40.29 12.14 -14.60
CA PRO A 547 -41.73 12.20 -14.31
C PRO A 547 -42.05 12.05 -12.81
N LEU A 548 -41.19 11.35 -12.06
CA LEU A 548 -41.32 11.18 -10.61
C LEU A 548 -40.77 12.39 -9.85
N HIS A 549 -40.02 13.26 -10.51
CA HIS A 549 -39.38 14.42 -9.92
C HIS A 549 -40.34 15.31 -9.11
N PRO A 550 -41.54 15.72 -9.58
CA PRO A 550 -42.41 16.63 -8.83
C PRO A 550 -42.91 15.98 -7.52
N TYR A 551 -43.24 14.70 -7.59
CA TYR A 551 -43.69 13.89 -6.46
C TYR A 551 -42.57 13.65 -5.45
N LEU A 552 -41.36 13.32 -5.94
CA LEU A 552 -40.18 13.19 -5.11
C LEU A 552 -39.82 14.52 -4.45
N THR A 553 -39.86 15.65 -5.17
CA THR A 553 -39.64 16.97 -4.55
C THR A 553 -40.70 17.33 -3.52
N GLY A 554 -41.96 16.93 -3.71
CA GLY A 554 -43.00 17.09 -2.69
C GLY A 554 -42.69 16.28 -1.44
N LEU A 555 -42.37 15.00 -1.60
CA LEU A 555 -41.97 14.12 -0.49
C LEU A 555 -40.73 14.63 0.25
N LEU A 556 -39.72 15.14 -0.47
CA LEU A 556 -38.50 15.69 0.14
C LEU A 556 -38.79 17.01 0.85
N ARG A 557 -39.60 17.91 0.26
CA ARG A 557 -40.04 19.18 0.88
C ARG A 557 -40.84 18.95 2.16
N ASP A 558 -41.68 17.90 2.18
CA ASP A 558 -42.57 17.57 3.30
C ASP A 558 -41.91 16.68 4.37
N GLY A 559 -40.60 16.45 4.28
CA GLY A 559 -39.89 15.65 5.29
C GLY A 559 -40.06 14.12 5.14
N GLN A 560 -40.67 13.64 4.06
CA GLN A 560 -40.92 12.22 3.78
C GLN A 560 -39.81 11.54 2.98
N TRP A 561 -38.58 11.68 3.47
CA TRP A 561 -37.36 11.21 2.81
C TRP A 561 -37.34 9.69 2.61
N TRP A 562 -37.79 8.91 3.60
CA TRP A 562 -37.86 7.46 3.47
C TRP A 562 -38.76 7.00 2.32
N THR A 563 -39.91 7.65 2.14
CA THR A 563 -40.82 7.37 1.03
C THR A 563 -40.19 7.76 -0.30
N ALA A 564 -39.57 8.93 -0.38
CA ALA A 564 -38.83 9.37 -1.56
C ALA A 564 -37.69 8.40 -1.91
N PHE A 565 -36.93 7.93 -0.92
CA PHE A 565 -35.84 6.97 -1.09
C PHE A 565 -36.31 5.57 -1.48
N LEU A 566 -37.42 5.07 -0.92
CA LEU A 566 -38.01 3.81 -1.32
C LEU A 566 -38.51 3.88 -2.78
N VAL A 567 -39.10 5.01 -3.17
CA VAL A 567 -39.53 5.26 -4.55
C VAL A 567 -38.32 5.35 -5.49
N LEU A 568 -37.24 6.03 -5.10
CA LEU A 568 -35.99 6.14 -5.86
C LEU A 568 -35.27 4.79 -5.99
N GLY A 569 -35.17 4.03 -4.89
CA GLY A 569 -34.54 2.71 -4.86
C GLY A 569 -35.33 1.67 -5.64
N ALA A 570 -36.67 1.63 -5.48
CA ALA A 570 -37.56 0.77 -6.24
C ALA A 570 -37.56 1.15 -7.73
N GLY A 571 -37.57 2.43 -8.05
CA GLY A 571 -37.49 2.92 -9.43
C GLY A 571 -36.15 2.60 -10.09
N SER A 572 -35.03 2.72 -9.36
CA SER A 572 -33.70 2.33 -9.84
C SER A 572 -33.59 0.82 -10.07
N ALA A 573 -34.13 0.02 -9.14
CA ALA A 573 -34.18 -1.44 -9.27
C ALA A 573 -35.07 -1.87 -10.45
N ALA A 574 -36.23 -1.24 -10.62
CA ALA A 574 -37.14 -1.48 -11.73
C ALA A 574 -36.52 -1.09 -13.08
N ALA A 575 -35.84 0.07 -13.15
CA ALA A 575 -35.14 0.51 -14.36
C ALA A 575 -33.98 -0.43 -14.74
N ALA A 576 -33.17 -0.86 -13.75
CA ALA A 576 -32.10 -1.83 -13.97
C ALA A 576 -32.65 -3.19 -14.41
N ALA A 577 -33.75 -3.66 -13.81
CA ALA A 577 -34.42 -4.90 -14.19
C ALA A 577 -35.05 -4.81 -15.60
N ALA A 578 -35.72 -3.71 -15.93
CA ALA A 578 -36.33 -3.47 -17.24
C ALA A 578 -35.28 -3.35 -18.35
N CYS A 579 -34.19 -2.59 -18.13
CA CYS A 579 -33.06 -2.51 -19.07
C CYS A 579 -32.42 -3.89 -19.25
N GLY A 580 -32.24 -4.65 -18.17
CA GLY A 580 -31.73 -6.02 -18.23
C GLY A 580 -32.62 -6.95 -19.05
N LEU A 581 -33.94 -6.84 -18.90
CA LEU A 581 -34.95 -7.55 -19.69
C LEU A 581 -34.91 -7.15 -21.17
N LEU A 582 -34.88 -5.85 -21.47
CA LEU A 582 -34.84 -5.33 -22.85
C LEU A 582 -33.54 -5.71 -23.58
N LEU A 583 -32.39 -5.64 -22.90
CA LEU A 583 -31.11 -6.14 -23.44
C LEU A 583 -31.10 -7.66 -23.66
N GLY A 584 -31.80 -8.39 -22.79
CA GLY A 584 -32.00 -9.84 -22.93
C GLY A 584 -32.91 -10.20 -24.09
N LEU A 585 -33.99 -9.45 -24.31
CA LEU A 585 -34.91 -9.62 -25.43
C LEU A 585 -34.27 -9.20 -26.77
N TRP A 586 -33.54 -8.09 -26.79
CA TRP A 586 -32.85 -7.55 -27.98
C TRP A 586 -31.74 -8.48 -28.51
N ARG A 587 -31.06 -9.24 -27.65
CA ARG A 587 -29.98 -10.16 -28.07
C ARG A 587 -30.39 -11.56 -28.52
N GLY A 588 -31.68 -11.89 -28.42
CA GLY A 588 -32.27 -13.02 -29.14
C GLY A 588 -32.12 -14.41 -28.52
N GLY A 589 -33.28 -15.02 -28.26
CA GLY A 589 -33.52 -16.46 -28.17
C GLY A 589 -33.38 -17.09 -26.78
N ARG A 590 -34.35 -17.98 -26.43
CA ARG A 590 -34.48 -18.74 -25.16
C ARG A 590 -33.20 -19.41 -24.62
N GLN A 591 -32.13 -19.52 -25.41
CA GLN A 591 -30.84 -20.13 -25.00
C GLN A 591 -29.75 -19.15 -24.52
N ARG A 592 -29.94 -17.82 -24.62
CA ARG A 592 -28.92 -16.81 -24.22
C ARG A 592 -29.33 -15.92 -23.05
N VAL A 593 -30.48 -16.22 -22.43
CA VAL A 593 -31.08 -15.45 -21.33
C VAL A 593 -30.17 -15.40 -20.09
N GLY A 594 -29.44 -16.48 -19.79
CA GLY A 594 -28.52 -16.52 -18.65
C GLY A 594 -27.28 -15.61 -18.81
N GLU A 595 -26.73 -15.50 -20.01
CA GLU A 595 -25.62 -14.59 -20.30
C GLU A 595 -26.08 -13.13 -20.26
N ALA A 596 -27.29 -12.85 -20.77
CA ALA A 596 -27.92 -11.54 -20.70
C ALA A 596 -28.25 -11.12 -19.26
N ALA A 597 -28.71 -12.05 -18.41
CA ALA A 597 -28.98 -11.79 -16.99
C ALA A 597 -27.70 -11.52 -16.19
N VAL A 598 -26.61 -12.24 -16.47
CA VAL A 598 -25.29 -11.98 -15.86
C VAL A 598 -24.74 -10.62 -16.33
N LEU A 599 -24.89 -10.28 -17.62
CA LEU A 599 -24.50 -8.99 -18.17
C LEU A 599 -25.34 -7.83 -17.60
N ALA A 600 -26.65 -8.05 -17.39
CA ALA A 600 -27.56 -7.09 -16.78
C ALA A 600 -27.28 -6.89 -15.29
N GLY A 601 -27.04 -7.97 -14.53
CA GLY A 601 -26.64 -7.90 -13.12
C GLY A 601 -25.28 -7.22 -12.95
N ALA A 602 -24.34 -7.47 -13.86
CA ALA A 602 -23.05 -6.78 -13.89
C ALA A 602 -23.18 -5.30 -14.27
N ALA A 603 -24.06 -4.96 -15.22
CA ALA A 603 -24.35 -3.58 -15.61
C ALA A 603 -25.08 -2.81 -14.49
N ALA A 604 -25.97 -3.48 -13.74
CA ALA A 604 -26.63 -2.94 -12.57
C ALA A 604 -25.65 -2.71 -11.41
N LEU A 605 -24.72 -3.65 -11.16
CA LEU A 605 -23.63 -3.50 -10.19
C LEU A 605 -22.68 -2.34 -10.53
N THR A 606 -22.47 -2.05 -11.82
CA THR A 606 -21.66 -0.91 -12.27
C THR A 606 -22.38 0.42 -12.27
N ALA A 607 -23.69 0.39 -12.55
CA ALA A 607 -24.50 1.59 -12.58
C ALA A 607 -24.88 2.01 -11.16
N ALA A 608 -25.05 1.11 -10.20
CA ALA A 608 -25.51 1.46 -8.85
C ALA A 608 -24.65 2.53 -8.13
N PRO A 609 -23.30 2.51 -8.19
CA PRO A 609 -22.48 3.60 -7.64
C PRO A 609 -22.56 4.90 -8.46
N LEU A 610 -22.67 4.81 -9.79
CA LEU A 610 -22.80 5.98 -10.67
C LEU A 610 -24.17 6.65 -10.53
N LEU A 611 -25.23 5.84 -10.45
CA LEU A 611 -26.59 6.22 -10.14
C LEU A 611 -26.67 6.80 -8.73
N LEU A 612 -25.96 6.23 -7.75
CA LEU A 612 -25.89 6.81 -6.41
C LEU A 612 -25.20 8.18 -6.41
N ILE A 613 -24.11 8.34 -7.18
CA ILE A 613 -23.43 9.64 -7.37
C ILE A 613 -24.33 10.63 -8.14
N GLU A 614 -25.08 10.18 -9.13
CA GLU A 614 -26.03 10.97 -9.92
C GLU A 614 -27.28 11.34 -9.10
N GLN A 615 -27.76 10.46 -8.22
CA GLN A 615 -28.83 10.68 -7.24
C GLN A 615 -28.39 11.69 -6.17
N LEU A 616 -27.15 11.55 -5.66
CA LEU A 616 -26.48 12.51 -4.79
C LEU A 616 -26.34 13.88 -5.47
N ALA A 617 -25.97 13.89 -6.75
CA ALA A 617 -25.85 15.10 -7.55
C ALA A 617 -27.23 15.72 -7.84
N HIS A 618 -28.27 14.94 -8.15
CA HIS A 618 -29.63 15.43 -8.39
C HIS A 618 -30.28 15.98 -7.11
N LEU A 619 -30.02 15.35 -5.96
CA LEU A 619 -30.42 15.87 -4.64
C LEU A 619 -29.65 17.14 -4.27
N ALA A 620 -28.43 17.36 -4.81
CA ALA A 620 -27.67 18.61 -4.70
C ALA A 620 -28.05 19.68 -5.75
N VAL A 621 -28.57 19.28 -6.91
CA VAL A 621 -28.97 20.15 -8.05
C VAL A 621 -30.28 20.89 -7.80
N LEU A 622 -31.04 20.54 -6.75
CA LEU A 622 -32.17 21.35 -6.29
C LEU A 622 -31.74 22.67 -5.59
N GLY A 623 -30.46 23.07 -5.64
CA GLY A 623 -30.06 24.42 -5.22
C GLY A 623 -28.59 24.84 -5.19
N CYS A 624 -27.59 24.04 -5.63
CA CYS A 624 -26.18 24.45 -5.48
C CYS A 624 -25.26 24.34 -6.72
N PRO A 625 -24.47 25.40 -7.04
CA PRO A 625 -23.44 25.36 -8.07
C PRO A 625 -22.29 24.39 -7.72
N ALA A 626 -21.74 23.72 -8.74
CA ALA A 626 -20.74 22.64 -8.61
C ALA A 626 -19.46 22.99 -7.82
N GLY A 627 -19.12 24.27 -7.66
CA GLY A 627 -17.95 24.71 -6.91
C GLY A 627 -18.12 24.76 -5.38
N VAL A 628 -19.33 24.51 -4.85
CA VAL A 628 -19.71 24.85 -3.47
C VAL A 628 -20.35 23.66 -2.71
N LEU A 629 -20.25 22.45 -3.28
CA LEU A 629 -20.91 21.22 -2.82
C LEU A 629 -20.72 20.91 -1.31
N PRO A 630 -19.53 21.07 -0.70
CA PRO A 630 -19.34 20.79 0.73
C PRO A 630 -20.09 21.76 1.67
N GLN A 631 -20.27 23.01 1.25
CA GLN A 631 -20.92 24.07 2.03
C GLN A 631 -22.44 24.09 1.83
N CYS A 632 -22.93 23.30 0.87
CA CYS A 632 -24.35 23.13 0.59
C CYS A 632 -24.93 21.91 1.31
N LEU A 633 -24.16 20.80 1.35
CA LEU A 633 -24.49 19.60 2.14
C LEU A 633 -24.65 19.90 3.64
N SER A 634 -23.99 20.96 4.14
CA SER A 634 -24.12 21.41 5.53
C SER A 634 -25.45 22.10 5.85
N ARG A 635 -26.32 22.34 4.84
CA ARG A 635 -27.63 23.01 5.01
C ARG A 635 -28.84 22.05 5.01
N VAL A 636 -28.64 20.73 4.91
CA VAL A 636 -29.71 19.71 4.87
C VAL A 636 -30.04 19.18 6.29
N PRO A 637 -31.31 19.19 6.75
CA PRO A 637 -31.71 18.71 8.09
C PRO A 637 -31.41 17.22 8.39
N THR A 638 -31.16 16.89 9.67
CA THR A 638 -30.63 15.62 10.21
C THR A 638 -31.46 14.33 10.02
N PRO A 639 -32.82 14.31 10.07
CA PRO A 639 -33.60 13.10 9.78
C PRO A 639 -33.40 12.55 8.35
N GLN A 640 -32.92 13.43 7.47
CA GLN A 640 -32.87 13.28 6.02
C GLN A 640 -31.54 12.65 5.57
N LEU A 641 -30.46 12.89 6.34
CA LEU A 641 -29.16 12.24 6.22
C LEU A 641 -29.15 10.81 6.81
N ASN A 642 -29.94 10.56 7.86
CA ASN A 642 -30.13 9.21 8.44
C ASN A 642 -30.89 8.27 7.49
N GLY A 643 -31.87 8.81 6.73
CA GLY A 643 -32.50 8.11 5.61
C GLY A 643 -31.53 7.76 4.49
N PHE A 644 -30.54 8.63 4.26
CA PHE A 644 -29.51 8.50 3.23
C PHE A 644 -28.61 7.27 3.45
N GLY A 645 -28.07 7.10 4.66
CA GLY A 645 -27.19 5.99 5.01
C GLY A 645 -27.91 4.63 5.01
N GLY A 646 -29.13 4.56 5.55
CA GLY A 646 -29.94 3.35 5.52
C GLY A 646 -30.41 2.97 4.11
N ALA A 647 -30.72 3.95 3.26
CA ALA A 647 -31.09 3.73 1.85
C ALA A 647 -29.90 3.26 1.00
N ILE A 648 -28.69 3.77 1.22
CA ILE A 648 -27.47 3.29 0.57
C ILE A 648 -27.19 1.83 0.95
N LEU A 649 -27.33 1.49 2.23
CA LEU A 649 -27.12 0.12 2.73
C LEU A 649 -28.20 -0.84 2.21
N ALA A 650 -29.46 -0.39 2.11
CA ALA A 650 -30.54 -1.16 1.49
C ALA A 650 -30.32 -1.36 -0.02
N LEU A 651 -29.88 -0.32 -0.74
CA LEU A 651 -29.58 -0.38 -2.17
C LEU A 651 -28.37 -1.29 -2.45
N ALA A 652 -27.33 -1.23 -1.62
CA ALA A 652 -26.18 -2.14 -1.67
C ALA A 652 -26.60 -3.60 -1.38
N SER A 653 -27.53 -3.80 -0.44
CA SER A 653 -28.07 -5.12 -0.10
C SER A 653 -28.94 -5.70 -1.22
N VAL A 654 -29.81 -4.89 -1.81
CA VAL A 654 -30.67 -5.26 -2.94
C VAL A 654 -29.84 -5.53 -4.20
N THR A 655 -28.84 -4.70 -4.51
CA THR A 655 -27.93 -4.93 -5.65
C THR A 655 -27.07 -6.18 -5.46
N THR A 656 -26.62 -6.46 -4.25
CA THR A 656 -25.91 -7.71 -3.92
C THR A 656 -26.83 -8.93 -4.01
N ALA A 657 -28.09 -8.82 -3.56
CA ALA A 657 -29.09 -9.88 -3.69
C ALA A 657 -29.48 -10.15 -5.16
N LEU A 658 -29.66 -9.10 -5.97
CA LEU A 658 -29.91 -9.20 -7.40
C LEU A 658 -28.71 -9.79 -8.16
N ALA A 659 -27.47 -9.47 -7.74
CA ALA A 659 -26.27 -10.10 -8.27
C ALA A 659 -26.19 -11.59 -7.92
N ALA A 660 -26.55 -11.97 -6.69
CA ALA A 660 -26.64 -13.36 -6.27
C ALA A 660 -27.73 -14.13 -7.04
N LEU A 661 -28.89 -13.51 -7.28
CA LEU A 661 -29.98 -14.07 -8.09
C LEU A 661 -29.58 -14.21 -9.57
N GLY A 662 -28.88 -13.22 -10.14
CA GLY A 662 -28.35 -13.29 -11.51
C GLY A 662 -27.28 -14.37 -11.68
N ALA A 663 -26.40 -14.55 -10.68
CA ALA A 663 -25.43 -15.64 -10.65
C ALA A 663 -26.11 -17.02 -10.49
N ALA A 664 -27.14 -17.11 -9.66
CA ALA A 664 -27.94 -18.33 -9.47
C ALA A 664 -28.75 -18.70 -10.72
N ALA A 665 -29.32 -17.72 -11.43
CA ALA A 665 -30.08 -17.91 -12.66
C ALA A 665 -29.19 -18.19 -13.89
N GLY A 666 -27.91 -17.77 -13.87
CA GLY A 666 -26.93 -18.07 -14.92
C GLY A 666 -26.27 -19.46 -14.80
N ALA A 667 -26.26 -20.06 -13.61
CA ALA A 667 -25.65 -21.37 -13.35
C ALA A 667 -26.22 -22.53 -14.20
N PRO A 668 -27.53 -22.60 -14.52
CA PRO A 668 -28.10 -23.61 -15.41
C PRO A 668 -27.72 -23.42 -16.89
N ALA A 669 -27.51 -22.17 -17.33
CA ALA A 669 -27.14 -21.85 -18.71
C ALA A 669 -25.68 -22.20 -19.02
N VAL A 670 -24.77 -21.95 -18.05
CA VAL A 670 -23.38 -22.41 -18.12
C VAL A 670 -23.30 -23.94 -18.12
N ARG A 671 -24.15 -24.62 -17.34
CA ARG A 671 -24.25 -26.09 -17.30
C ARG A 671 -24.61 -26.75 -18.63
N ARG A 672 -25.35 -26.08 -19.53
CA ARG A 672 -25.73 -26.66 -20.84
C ARG A 672 -24.63 -26.54 -21.90
N ARG A 673 -23.73 -25.56 -21.77
CA ARG A 673 -22.66 -25.31 -22.74
C ARG A 673 -21.41 -26.16 -22.51
N THR A 674 -21.23 -26.66 -21.28
CA THR A 674 -20.09 -27.50 -20.88
C THR A 674 -20.36 -29.01 -21.03
N ARG A 675 -21.40 -29.40 -21.78
CA ARG A 675 -21.82 -30.80 -21.91
C ARG A 675 -21.08 -31.58 -23.01
N THR A 676 -20.06 -30.99 -23.63
CA THR A 676 -19.28 -31.64 -24.70
C THR A 676 -17.84 -32.02 -24.33
N ASP A 677 -17.41 -31.95 -23.07
CA ASP A 677 -16.20 -32.63 -22.58
C ASP A 677 -16.28 -32.79 -21.04
N GLU A 678 -16.57 -34.01 -20.55
CA GLU A 678 -16.26 -34.72 -19.26
C GLU A 678 -15.90 -33.95 -17.93
N PRO A 679 -16.03 -34.58 -16.73
CA PRO A 679 -17.06 -34.27 -15.74
C PRO A 679 -16.54 -33.43 -14.57
N PHE A 680 -17.05 -32.19 -14.42
CA PHE A 680 -16.91 -31.45 -13.16
C PHE A 680 -17.87 -32.05 -12.12
N ARG A 681 -17.38 -33.02 -11.32
CA ARG A 681 -18.12 -33.60 -10.19
C ARG A 681 -18.50 -32.48 -9.19
N ARG A 682 -19.81 -32.19 -9.20
CA ARG A 682 -20.68 -31.62 -8.16
C ARG A 682 -20.01 -31.17 -6.85
N ARG A 683 -20.18 -29.89 -6.49
CA ARG A 683 -20.41 -29.42 -5.10
C ARG A 683 -21.04 -28.01 -5.10
N PRO A 684 -22.39 -27.89 -5.16
CA PRO A 684 -23.10 -26.61 -4.94
C PRO A 684 -22.83 -26.01 -3.54
N ALA A 685 -22.27 -26.80 -2.63
CA ALA A 685 -21.78 -26.34 -1.33
C ALA A 685 -20.72 -25.23 -1.41
N LEU A 686 -19.91 -25.14 -2.48
CA LEU A 686 -18.86 -24.11 -2.55
C LEU A 686 -19.40 -22.70 -2.79
N VAL A 687 -20.54 -22.58 -3.48
CA VAL A 687 -21.22 -21.29 -3.70
C VAL A 687 -21.99 -20.90 -2.44
N ALA A 688 -22.66 -21.83 -1.78
CA ALA A 688 -23.33 -21.58 -0.51
C ALA A 688 -22.35 -21.22 0.63
N VAL A 689 -21.19 -21.89 0.69
CA VAL A 689 -20.11 -21.59 1.66
C VAL A 689 -19.36 -20.30 1.34
N ALA A 690 -19.34 -19.85 0.07
CA ALA A 690 -18.84 -18.53 -0.31
C ALA A 690 -19.83 -17.39 0.02
N LEU A 691 -21.14 -17.70 0.11
CA LEU A 691 -22.21 -16.74 0.40
C LEU A 691 -22.51 -16.60 1.90
N LEU A 692 -22.24 -17.63 2.70
CA LEU A 692 -22.48 -17.62 4.15
C LEU A 692 -21.73 -16.50 4.91
N PRO A 693 -20.44 -16.20 4.61
CA PRO A 693 -19.73 -15.09 5.24
C PRO A 693 -20.31 -13.73 4.84
N ALA A 694 -20.80 -13.59 3.60
CA ALA A 694 -21.46 -12.37 3.13
C ALA A 694 -22.81 -12.16 3.84
N LEU A 695 -23.61 -13.22 3.98
CA LEU A 695 -24.90 -13.18 4.70
C LEU A 695 -24.73 -12.94 6.21
N LEU A 696 -23.72 -13.56 6.84
CA LEU A 696 -23.41 -13.34 8.26
C LEU A 696 -22.79 -11.95 8.51
N SER A 697 -21.99 -11.43 7.57
CA SER A 697 -21.47 -10.05 7.64
C SER A 697 -22.60 -9.03 7.46
N VAL A 698 -23.57 -9.31 6.58
CA VAL A 698 -24.77 -8.48 6.40
C VAL A 698 -25.64 -8.49 7.66
N ALA A 699 -25.89 -9.64 8.27
CA ALA A 699 -26.66 -9.73 9.52
C ALA A 699 -25.95 -9.01 10.69
N ALA A 700 -24.62 -9.14 10.79
CA ALA A 700 -23.81 -8.45 11.81
C ALA A 700 -23.74 -6.92 11.59
N LEU A 701 -23.66 -6.45 10.34
CA LEU A 701 -23.70 -5.02 10.01
C LEU A 701 -25.08 -4.39 10.28
N VAL A 702 -26.16 -5.13 9.99
CA VAL A 702 -27.55 -4.69 10.27
C VAL A 702 -27.80 -4.59 11.78
N TRP A 703 -27.23 -5.51 12.57
CA TRP A 703 -27.37 -5.51 14.04
C TRP A 703 -26.52 -4.44 14.75
N THR A 704 -25.34 -4.11 14.21
CA THR A 704 -24.40 -3.16 14.86
C THR A 704 -24.54 -1.72 14.37
N GLY A 705 -24.95 -1.50 13.11
CA GLY A 705 -25.04 -0.19 12.48
C GLY A 705 -26.29 0.62 12.81
N THR A 706 -27.34 0.00 13.35
CA THR A 706 -28.66 0.63 13.56
C THR A 706 -28.81 1.34 14.91
N GLY A 707 -28.08 0.92 15.96
CA GLY A 707 -28.24 1.50 17.31
C GLY A 707 -27.31 2.67 17.66
N THR A 708 -26.15 2.80 17.01
CA THR A 708 -25.07 3.70 17.47
C THR A 708 -24.82 4.91 16.57
N PHE A 709 -25.18 4.83 15.29
CA PHE A 709 -25.00 5.94 14.34
C PHE A 709 -25.96 7.12 14.64
N VAL A 710 -27.15 6.82 15.15
CA VAL A 710 -28.28 7.77 15.29
C VAL A 710 -28.18 8.70 16.51
N ALA A 711 -27.36 8.41 17.52
CA ALA A 711 -27.25 9.30 18.68
C ALA A 711 -26.27 10.48 18.48
N SER A 712 -25.61 10.60 17.31
CA SER A 712 -24.39 11.42 17.20
C SER A 712 -24.43 12.62 16.24
N THR A 713 -25.43 12.76 15.37
CA THR A 713 -25.39 13.76 14.29
C THR A 713 -26.25 15.00 14.51
N ASP A 714 -26.72 15.24 15.73
CA ASP A 714 -27.84 16.14 16.05
C ASP A 714 -27.59 17.66 15.88
N SER A 715 -26.40 18.15 15.43
CA SER A 715 -25.98 19.49 15.89
C SER A 715 -25.07 20.35 14.97
N PHE A 716 -25.42 20.64 13.69
CA PHE A 716 -24.37 21.04 12.71
C PHE A 716 -24.38 22.31 11.85
N THR A 717 -25.13 23.39 12.08
CA THR A 717 -24.78 24.65 11.35
C THR A 717 -25.08 25.98 12.03
N ARG A 718 -25.67 25.97 13.21
CA ARG A 718 -25.49 26.98 14.24
C ARG A 718 -25.38 26.22 15.54
N LEU A 719 -24.50 26.65 16.43
CA LEU A 719 -24.62 26.23 17.81
C LEU A 719 -26.05 26.60 18.21
N ASP A 720 -26.88 25.60 18.54
CA ASP A 720 -28.13 25.93 19.20
C ASP A 720 -27.81 26.63 20.54
N ASP A 721 -28.80 27.30 21.13
CA ASP A 721 -28.57 28.02 22.37
C ASP A 721 -28.05 27.10 23.49
N ALA A 722 -28.35 25.80 23.45
CA ALA A 722 -27.84 24.83 24.41
C ALA A 722 -26.34 24.53 24.19
N GLN A 723 -25.88 24.46 22.94
CA GLN A 723 -24.49 24.27 22.57
C GLN A 723 -23.65 25.52 22.80
N VAL A 724 -24.19 26.72 22.52
CA VAL A 724 -23.55 27.99 22.91
C VAL A 724 -23.42 28.05 24.42
N ALA A 725 -24.50 27.75 25.16
CA ALA A 725 -24.47 27.70 26.62
C ALA A 725 -23.48 26.64 27.14
N GLU A 726 -23.32 25.52 26.44
CA GLU A 726 -22.34 24.49 26.79
C GLU A 726 -20.90 24.96 26.58
N LEU A 727 -20.59 25.61 25.45
CA LEU A 727 -19.28 26.21 25.21
C LEU A 727 -18.98 27.33 26.22
N ASP A 728 -20.00 28.11 26.59
CA ASP A 728 -19.87 29.14 27.63
C ASP A 728 -19.64 28.53 29.01
N ARG A 729 -20.26 27.39 29.32
CA ARG A 729 -19.95 26.60 30.54
C ARG A 729 -18.51 26.12 30.54
N TYR A 730 -18.01 25.60 29.42
CA TYR A 730 -16.60 25.20 29.30
C TYR A 730 -15.65 26.40 29.46
N ALA A 731 -15.93 27.51 28.79
CA ALA A 731 -15.13 28.72 28.92
C ALA A 731 -15.14 29.28 30.35
N ALA A 732 -16.28 29.25 31.05
CA ALA A 732 -16.40 29.65 32.44
C ALA A 732 -15.68 28.71 33.42
N ALA A 733 -15.44 27.46 33.02
CA ALA A 733 -14.69 26.48 33.82
C ALA A 733 -13.17 26.69 33.79
N ILE A 734 -12.66 27.61 32.95
CA ILE A 734 -11.23 27.91 32.90
C ILE A 734 -10.78 28.50 34.24
N ARG A 735 -9.81 27.83 34.88
CA ARG A 735 -9.19 28.27 36.14
C ARG A 735 -7.68 28.38 35.91
N PRO A 736 -7.15 29.55 35.50
CA PRO A 736 -5.73 29.70 35.18
C PRO A 736 -4.82 29.29 36.35
N GLY A 737 -3.82 28.45 36.07
CA GLY A 737 -2.88 27.95 37.09
C GLY A 737 -3.39 26.79 37.96
N SER A 738 -4.61 26.29 37.74
CA SER A 738 -5.17 25.17 38.53
C SER A 738 -4.69 23.79 38.09
N ILE A 739 -4.22 23.65 36.86
CA ILE A 739 -3.80 22.37 36.27
C ILE A 739 -2.30 22.44 36.01
N THR A 740 -1.55 21.40 36.39
CA THR A 740 -0.12 21.36 36.08
C THR A 740 0.12 21.21 34.58
N ARG A 741 1.21 21.75 34.05
CA ARG A 741 1.61 21.60 32.65
C ARG A 741 1.63 20.15 32.19
N LEU A 742 2.10 19.23 33.04
CA LEU A 742 2.15 17.80 32.72
C LEU A 742 0.75 17.23 32.51
N THR A 743 -0.17 17.53 33.42
CA THR A 743 -1.58 17.12 33.32
C THR A 743 -2.25 17.77 32.11
N ALA A 744 -2.07 19.08 31.92
CA ALA A 744 -2.61 19.79 30.75
C ALA A 744 -2.13 19.13 29.45
N CYS A 745 -0.83 18.86 29.33
CA CYS A 745 -0.28 18.19 28.15
C CYS A 745 -0.80 16.77 27.95
N ALA A 746 -0.97 15.99 29.02
CA ALA A 746 -1.53 14.64 28.92
C ALA A 746 -2.99 14.66 28.39
N TYR A 747 -3.79 15.64 28.79
CA TYR A 747 -5.17 15.79 28.33
C TYR A 747 -5.25 16.41 26.93
N SER A 748 -4.57 17.53 26.68
CA SER A 748 -4.67 18.25 25.42
C SER A 748 -4.00 17.53 24.24
N ALA A 749 -2.91 16.79 24.46
CA ALA A 749 -2.23 16.03 23.39
C ALA A 749 -3.08 14.86 22.87
N ASN A 750 -3.94 14.26 23.70
CA ASN A 750 -4.86 13.21 23.26
C ASN A 750 -6.05 13.74 22.44
N LEU A 751 -6.31 15.06 22.48
CA LEU A 751 -7.51 15.68 21.90
C LEU A 751 -7.20 16.54 20.67
N SER A 752 -5.96 17.06 20.57
CA SER A 752 -5.55 18.03 19.54
C SER A 752 -5.26 17.45 18.16
N TYR A 753 -4.91 16.16 18.06
CA TYR A 753 -4.42 15.55 16.80
C TYR A 753 -5.48 14.79 16.01
N GLY A 754 -6.70 14.63 16.52
CA GLY A 754 -7.71 13.71 15.98
C GLY A 754 -8.81 14.30 15.12
N VAL A 755 -8.75 15.58 14.78
CA VAL A 755 -9.87 16.24 14.10
C VAL A 755 -9.62 16.35 12.61
N GLY A 756 -9.99 15.32 11.86
CA GLY A 756 -10.31 15.48 10.44
C GLY A 756 -11.62 16.26 10.30
N LEU A 757 -11.72 17.12 9.27
CA LEU A 757 -12.89 17.96 8.94
C LEU A 757 -14.20 17.19 8.65
N THR A 758 -14.27 15.90 8.97
CA THR A 758 -15.40 15.00 8.72
C THR A 758 -16.06 14.46 9.99
N GLU A 759 -15.55 14.79 11.19
CA GLU A 759 -16.18 14.40 12.47
C GLU A 759 -16.87 15.60 13.11
N LEU A 760 -18.18 15.65 12.93
CA LEU A 760 -19.04 16.69 13.44
C LEU A 760 -20.05 16.01 14.39
N ASN A 761 -19.75 15.96 15.70
CA ASN A 761 -20.69 15.59 16.80
C ASN A 761 -20.45 16.38 18.12
N THR A 762 -21.36 16.27 19.10
CA THR A 762 -21.24 16.87 20.46
C THR A 762 -20.03 16.35 21.24
N VAL A 763 -19.63 15.10 21.02
CA VAL A 763 -18.43 14.50 21.62
C VAL A 763 -17.16 15.23 21.18
N TRP A 764 -17.09 15.70 19.93
CA TRP A 764 -15.98 16.47 19.41
C TRP A 764 -15.86 17.85 20.08
N MET A 765 -16.98 18.58 20.20
CA MET A 765 -16.97 19.89 20.88
C MET A 765 -16.59 19.74 22.35
N SER A 766 -17.11 18.73 23.03
CA SER A 766 -16.70 18.40 24.39
C SER A 766 -15.20 18.11 24.47
N ARG A 767 -14.65 17.33 23.53
CA ARG A 767 -13.23 17.00 23.46
C ARG A 767 -12.34 18.21 23.22
N LEU A 768 -12.64 19.03 22.22
CA LEU A 768 -11.86 20.22 21.93
C LEU A 768 -11.99 21.30 23.00
N SER A 769 -13.19 21.47 23.56
CA SER A 769 -13.41 22.38 24.67
C SER A 769 -12.66 21.89 25.90
N THR A 770 -12.67 20.59 26.20
CA THR A 770 -11.89 20.03 27.31
C THR A 770 -10.39 20.21 27.08
N GLY A 771 -9.89 19.96 25.87
CA GLY A 771 -8.48 20.18 25.52
C GLY A 771 -8.05 21.64 25.64
N ALA A 772 -8.89 22.56 25.15
CA ALA A 772 -8.67 24.01 25.23
C ALA A 772 -8.76 24.52 26.68
N VAL A 773 -9.75 24.08 27.46
CA VAL A 773 -9.94 24.47 28.87
C VAL A 773 -8.81 23.95 29.74
N THR A 774 -8.37 22.71 29.52
CA THR A 774 -7.25 22.13 30.27
C THR A 774 -5.93 22.86 29.97
N ALA A 775 -5.67 23.19 28.71
CA ALA A 775 -4.53 24.03 28.34
C ALA A 775 -4.64 25.45 28.92
N ALA A 776 -5.82 26.09 28.80
CA ALA A 776 -6.11 27.43 29.33
C ALA A 776 -6.04 27.51 30.87
N SER A 777 -6.21 26.38 31.55
CA SER A 777 -6.14 26.27 33.01
C SER A 777 -4.75 25.87 33.51
N SER A 778 -3.77 25.71 32.61
CA SER A 778 -2.41 25.29 32.96
C SER A 778 -1.68 26.32 33.85
N ASP A 779 -0.70 25.89 34.64
CA ASP A 779 0.31 26.75 35.29
C ASP A 779 1.34 27.34 34.30
N ASP A 780 1.53 26.71 33.13
CA ASP A 780 2.41 27.19 32.07
C ASP A 780 1.74 28.33 31.28
N ALA A 781 2.38 29.49 31.24
CA ALA A 781 1.84 30.67 30.57
C ALA A 781 1.60 30.47 29.06
N VAL A 782 2.46 29.71 28.38
CA VAL A 782 2.32 29.47 26.93
C VAL A 782 1.11 28.57 26.67
N LEU A 783 0.98 27.46 27.42
CA LEU A 783 -0.21 26.60 27.30
C LEU A 783 -1.49 27.36 27.60
N ARG A 784 -1.47 28.26 28.60
CA ARG A 784 -2.63 29.09 28.90
C ARG A 784 -3.06 29.94 27.71
N ALA A 785 -2.11 30.63 27.08
CA ALA A 785 -2.38 31.47 25.92
C ALA A 785 -2.87 30.64 24.72
N LEU A 786 -2.21 29.51 24.41
CA LEU A 786 -2.61 28.63 23.31
C LEU A 786 -4.02 28.03 23.55
N GLY A 787 -4.34 27.65 24.80
CA GLY A 787 -5.65 27.15 25.19
C GLY A 787 -6.75 28.21 25.15
N GLY A 788 -6.44 29.44 25.58
CA GLY A 788 -7.33 30.60 25.49
C GLY A 788 -7.71 30.91 24.04
N GLU A 789 -6.72 30.89 23.14
CA GLU A 789 -6.91 31.06 21.71
C GLU A 789 -7.77 29.93 21.10
N ALA A 790 -7.51 28.67 21.47
CA ALA A 790 -8.31 27.55 21.03
C ALA A 790 -9.79 27.68 21.44
N MET A 791 -10.07 28.12 22.67
CA MET A 791 -11.43 28.32 23.17
C MET A 791 -12.12 29.53 22.52
N ARG A 792 -11.40 30.64 22.32
CA ARG A 792 -11.93 31.83 21.61
C ARG A 792 -12.31 31.48 20.17
N ALA A 793 -11.46 30.74 19.47
CA ALA A 793 -11.74 30.28 18.12
C ALA A 793 -12.94 29.31 18.05
N LEU A 794 -13.12 28.43 19.04
CA LEU A 794 -14.32 27.58 19.13
C LEU A 794 -15.60 28.38 19.30
N ARG A 795 -15.61 29.35 20.23
CA ARG A 795 -16.78 30.23 20.46
C ARG A 795 -17.12 31.06 19.23
N ALA A 796 -16.10 31.47 18.46
CA ALA A 796 -16.25 32.19 17.20
C ALA A 796 -16.64 31.29 16.01
N MET A 797 -16.70 29.96 16.20
CA MET A 797 -16.88 28.97 15.14
C MET A 797 -15.83 29.07 14.01
N ASP A 798 -14.64 29.57 14.33
CA ASP A 798 -13.49 29.64 13.40
C ASP A 798 -12.66 28.36 13.52
N LEU A 799 -13.14 27.30 12.86
CA LEU A 799 -12.53 25.97 12.89
C LEU A 799 -11.07 25.94 12.41
N PRO A 800 -10.67 26.64 11.33
CA PRO A 800 -9.26 26.71 10.93
C PRO A 800 -8.35 27.32 11.99
N ARG A 801 -8.82 28.37 12.69
CA ARG A 801 -8.08 29.02 13.77
C ARG A 801 -7.99 28.13 15.00
N ASN A 802 -9.09 27.48 15.37
CA ASN A 802 -9.10 26.51 16.46
C ASN A 802 -8.18 25.29 16.18
N HIS A 803 -8.19 24.77 14.96
CA HIS A 803 -7.32 23.67 14.57
C HIS A 803 -5.83 24.07 14.68
N ARG A 804 -5.47 25.29 14.26
CA ARG A 804 -4.11 25.81 14.44
C ARG A 804 -3.71 25.90 15.91
N ALA A 805 -4.59 26.41 16.77
CA ALA A 805 -4.35 26.51 18.20
C ALA A 805 -4.17 25.13 18.86
N ASN A 806 -5.02 24.16 18.54
CA ASN A 806 -4.87 22.79 19.04
C ASN A 806 -3.56 22.13 18.56
N ARG A 807 -3.20 22.29 17.27
CA ARG A 807 -1.90 21.81 16.77
C ARG A 807 -0.73 22.45 17.52
N ALA A 808 -0.79 23.75 17.81
CA ALA A 808 0.21 24.45 18.61
C ALA A 808 0.32 23.88 20.04
N ILE A 809 -0.81 23.63 20.72
CA ILE A 809 -0.83 22.99 22.04
C ILE A 809 -0.14 21.62 21.99
N GLY A 810 -0.51 20.79 21.03
CA GLY A 810 0.08 19.47 20.82
C GLY A 810 1.59 19.53 20.61
N ASN A 811 2.06 20.40 19.71
CA ASN A 811 3.48 20.57 19.41
C ASN A 811 4.26 21.08 20.63
N TYR A 812 3.74 22.07 21.36
CA TYR A 812 4.36 22.57 22.58
C TYR A 812 4.59 21.45 23.61
N CYS A 813 3.55 20.65 23.86
CA CYS A 813 3.60 19.54 24.81
C CYS A 813 4.62 18.46 24.42
N VAL A 814 4.67 18.08 23.13
CA VAL A 814 5.64 17.10 22.64
C VAL A 814 7.07 17.61 22.79
N ILE A 815 7.32 18.88 22.45
CA ILE A 815 8.66 19.47 22.49
C ILE A 815 9.15 19.61 23.94
N VAL A 816 8.29 20.10 24.85
CA VAL A 816 8.66 20.27 26.27
C VAL A 816 8.93 18.91 26.94
N ALA A 817 8.08 17.91 26.72
CA ALA A 817 8.29 16.57 27.28
C ALA A 817 9.57 15.89 26.74
N ALA A 818 9.97 16.18 25.50
CA ALA A 818 11.24 15.72 24.95
C ALA A 818 12.45 16.42 25.61
N ALA A 819 12.37 17.74 25.80
CA ALA A 819 13.43 18.52 26.43
C ALA A 819 13.69 18.10 27.88
N GLU A 820 12.64 17.78 28.64
CA GLU A 820 12.75 17.34 30.04
C GLU A 820 13.35 15.95 30.18
N ARG A 821 12.95 15.00 29.32
CA ARG A 821 13.59 13.67 29.29
C ARG A 821 15.09 13.77 29.08
N VAL A 822 15.55 14.65 28.19
CA VAL A 822 17.00 14.89 27.98
C VAL A 822 17.66 15.48 29.23
N TYR A 823 16.97 16.38 29.93
CA TYR A 823 17.49 17.02 31.15
C TYR A 823 17.60 16.05 32.34
N GLU A 824 16.57 15.25 32.60
CA GLU A 824 16.55 14.24 33.68
C GLU A 824 17.58 13.13 33.44
N THR A 825 17.67 12.68 32.19
CA THR A 825 18.63 11.70 31.71
C THR A 825 20.08 12.13 31.96
N ARG A 826 20.38 13.44 31.95
CA ARG A 826 21.71 13.98 32.28
C ARG A 826 21.99 14.08 33.78
N ARG A 827 20.96 14.13 34.63
CA ARG A 827 21.10 14.14 36.09
C ARG A 827 21.14 12.75 36.72
N GLY A 828 21.11 11.68 35.91
CA GLY A 828 21.11 10.31 36.40
C GLY A 828 19.83 9.92 37.15
N ARG A 829 18.74 10.70 37.01
CA ARG A 829 17.44 10.34 37.57
C ARG A 829 16.67 9.48 36.57
N PRO A 830 16.00 8.40 37.00
CA PRO A 830 15.09 7.67 36.14
C PRO A 830 13.95 8.60 35.70
N PRO A 831 13.46 8.48 34.45
CA PRO A 831 12.31 9.27 33.99
C PRO A 831 11.11 8.98 34.89
N ALA A 832 10.39 10.03 35.31
CA ALA A 832 9.14 9.86 36.04
C ALA A 832 8.14 9.09 35.15
N SER A 833 7.57 8.01 35.70
CA SER A 833 6.69 7.06 35.01
C SER A 833 5.34 7.66 34.64
#